data_AF-A0A8T4V115-F1
#
_entry.id   AF-A0A8T4V115-F1
#
_cell.length_a   1.000
_cell.length_b   1.000
_cell.length_c   1.000
_cell.angle_alpha   90.00
_cell.angle_beta   90.00
_cell.angle_gamma   90.00
#
_symmetry.space_group_name_H-M   'P 1'
#
loop_
_entity.id
_entity.type
_entity.pdbx_description
1 polymer ?
#
loop_
_entity_poly.entity_id
_entity_poly.type
_entity_poly.pdbx_seq_one_letter_code
_entity_poly.pdbx_strand_id
1 'polypeptide(L)'
;MRIFIGYPPTVTRFKGTPLLSQNRQYQVFHVHTTLFPVVLATGATMLRDKGHEVTWVDSIAEKLSPSDFDKLLEEKKPEILFFETKAPVVKIHWDTINRLKEKFPDMKICVMGDHVSALDLELELQKEFMENCKVDFIINGGYFDFAFCELVEALEKGNKIPQGIWYKENGKVVENGRYNFTGNLDDAPIIDRVFTKNHLYQHEFNLIGRPLAYIMAGRDCWYGKCTFCFHPETNIMTKSGIKEIKDIKLGEEILTHNGQYHKNNFIFQRYYSGDLIVIKSELNDINCTPNHKLFVIKKGENKPKFIESQELEIGDLLTSHVKKECIFNLQIKSNVLFLETKIELNKANEFSTFPIKEIKKEEYYGDVYNLSVENIHSYTANLIGAANCVWDTNLYPKGQFRGRSPENVMKEVKYLVDEIGVKEIFDDAGTIIVGPWLKKFCNLMIESGYNKKVIYSGNMRFGAVTAEDYKLMKEAGFRLLKYGLESGVQSTINKLDKGTKIEEVEKSCREAKAAGLTVHLTMMCGAPWETKADGLETYKLAKKLMLKGFVDVLQSTVIIPYPGTPLYKEGMEKNWFLFDPRNYERFDMREPVFKTPDMTPQEVIKLNNKIYHIFLDPRYVLKHLKKIKNFDDVLYTIRGAKAVVGHLMDFNSSTAPKIEEAPIR
;
A
#
# COMPACT_ATOMS: atom_id res chain seq x y z
N MET A 1 4.18 13.95 -28.49
CA MET A 1 5.32 14.32 -27.63
C MET A 1 6.36 13.20 -27.59
N ARG A 2 7.65 13.52 -27.47
CA ARG A 2 8.76 12.59 -27.17
C ARG A 2 8.97 12.48 -25.67
N ILE A 3 8.82 11.29 -25.11
CA ILE A 3 8.71 11.06 -23.67
C ILE A 3 9.76 10.05 -23.23
N PHE A 4 10.50 10.39 -22.19
CA PHE A 4 11.34 9.44 -21.45
C PHE A 4 10.64 9.06 -20.15
N ILE A 5 10.65 7.76 -19.84
CA ILE A 5 10.12 7.23 -18.58
C ILE A 5 11.01 6.11 -18.05
N GLY A 6 11.34 6.17 -16.77
CA GLY A 6 12.20 5.20 -16.10
C GLY A 6 13.02 5.87 -15.01
N TYR A 7 14.25 5.42 -14.77
CA TYR A 7 15.12 5.96 -13.72
C TYR A 7 16.41 6.53 -14.31
N PRO A 8 16.80 7.76 -13.96
CA PRO A 8 18.13 8.27 -14.29
C PRO A 8 19.20 7.51 -13.49
N PRO A 9 20.49 7.57 -13.89
CA PRO A 9 21.57 6.94 -13.14
C PRO A 9 21.66 7.51 -11.71
N THR A 10 21.49 6.67 -10.69
CA THR A 10 21.65 7.07 -9.29
C THR A 10 23.04 6.67 -8.79
N VAL A 11 23.95 7.65 -8.70
CA VAL A 11 25.30 7.44 -8.15
C VAL A 11 25.31 7.80 -6.67
N THR A 12 25.68 6.85 -5.81
CA THR A 12 25.74 7.06 -4.36
C THR A 12 27.19 7.16 -3.87
N ARG A 13 27.40 7.89 -2.78
CA ARG A 13 28.68 7.95 -2.04
C ARG A 13 29.00 6.65 -1.29
N PHE A 14 28.01 5.78 -1.10
CA PHE A 14 28.17 4.51 -0.42
C PHE A 14 28.68 3.42 -1.36
N LYS A 15 29.48 2.48 -0.86
CA LYS A 15 29.92 1.33 -1.67
C LYS A 15 28.72 0.42 -1.97
N GLY A 16 28.36 0.29 -3.25
CA GLY A 16 27.24 -0.54 -3.72
C GLY A 16 26.41 0.19 -4.79
N THR A 17 25.27 -0.38 -5.16
CA THR A 17 24.32 0.25 -6.09
C THR A 17 23.00 0.53 -5.37
N PRO A 18 22.42 1.73 -5.47
CA PRO A 18 21.07 2.00 -4.98
C PRO A 18 20.09 1.29 -5.90
N LEU A 19 19.36 0.31 -5.38
CA LEU A 19 18.38 -0.45 -6.14
C LEU A 19 17.02 -0.35 -5.46
N LEU A 20 15.98 -0.29 -6.29
CA LEU A 20 14.62 -0.44 -5.81
C LEU A 20 14.44 -1.87 -5.30
N SER A 21 14.17 -2.00 -4.00
CA SER A 21 13.91 -3.29 -3.36
C SER A 21 12.41 -3.56 -3.23
N GLN A 22 12.05 -4.79 -2.86
CA GLN A 22 10.68 -5.26 -2.67
C GLN A 22 9.77 -4.42 -1.75
N ASN A 23 10.32 -3.75 -0.74
CA ASN A 23 9.54 -2.83 0.08
C ASN A 23 9.21 -1.51 -0.64
N ARG A 24 9.53 -1.44 -1.94
CA ARG A 24 9.39 -0.28 -2.81
C ARG A 24 10.20 0.91 -2.31
N GLN A 25 11.33 0.65 -1.66
CA GLN A 25 12.30 1.66 -1.22
C GLN A 25 13.68 1.35 -1.78
N TYR A 26 14.46 2.41 -1.95
CA TYR A 26 15.84 2.29 -2.37
C TYR A 26 16.70 1.75 -1.22
N GLN A 27 17.45 0.70 -1.51
CA GLN A 27 18.48 0.20 -0.62
C GLN A 27 19.78 0.05 -1.40
N VAL A 28 20.92 0.27 -0.74
CA VAL A 28 22.22 0.08 -1.37
C VAL A 28 22.63 -1.38 -1.19
N PHE A 29 22.67 -2.14 -2.29
CA PHE A 29 23.08 -3.54 -2.27
C PHE A 29 24.48 -3.73 -2.84
N HIS A 30 25.18 -4.77 -2.35
CA HIS A 30 26.38 -5.30 -2.98
C HIS A 30 26.08 -6.29 -4.11
N VAL A 31 24.94 -7.00 -4.02
CA VAL A 31 24.46 -7.90 -5.07
C VAL A 31 23.36 -7.20 -5.85
N HIS A 32 23.54 -7.09 -7.17
CA HIS A 32 22.59 -6.40 -8.03
C HIS A 32 21.28 -7.18 -8.16
N THR A 33 20.19 -6.60 -7.66
CA THR A 33 18.81 -7.07 -7.82
C THR A 33 17.90 -5.91 -8.21
N THR A 34 16.97 -6.16 -9.12
CA THR A 34 16.12 -5.13 -9.72
C THR A 34 14.66 -5.56 -9.62
N LEU A 35 13.84 -4.68 -9.07
CA LEU A 35 12.39 -4.85 -9.02
C LEU A 35 11.75 -4.18 -10.24
N PHE A 36 10.82 -4.87 -10.91
CA PHE A 36 10.12 -4.28 -12.05
C PHE A 36 9.15 -3.18 -11.58
N PRO A 37 9.31 -1.92 -12.05
CA PRO A 37 8.45 -0.80 -11.63
C PRO A 37 7.09 -0.85 -12.34
N VAL A 38 6.18 -1.68 -11.85
CA VAL A 38 4.88 -1.98 -12.48
C VAL A 38 4.07 -0.72 -12.82
N VAL A 39 3.99 0.25 -11.90
CA VAL A 39 3.16 1.47 -12.11
C VAL A 39 3.74 2.36 -13.20
N LEU A 40 5.05 2.62 -13.20
CA LEU A 40 5.71 3.37 -14.28
C LEU A 40 5.56 2.66 -15.63
N ALA A 41 5.70 1.34 -15.66
CA ALA A 41 5.54 0.53 -16.87
C ALA A 41 4.10 0.57 -17.42
N THR A 42 3.08 0.61 -16.54
CA THR A 42 1.68 0.84 -16.92
C THR A 42 1.54 2.20 -17.61
N GLY A 43 2.00 3.29 -16.98
CA GLY A 43 1.92 4.63 -17.55
C GLY A 43 2.68 4.78 -18.87
N ALA A 44 3.86 4.16 -18.98
CA ALA A 44 4.65 4.13 -20.22
C ALA A 44 3.89 3.46 -21.38
N THR A 45 3.23 2.34 -21.09
CA THR A 45 2.42 1.62 -22.08
C THR A 45 1.19 2.45 -22.49
N MET A 46 0.50 3.06 -21.52
CA MET A 46 -0.64 3.94 -21.79
C MET A 46 -0.30 5.11 -22.72
N LEU A 47 0.82 5.79 -22.46
CA LEU A 47 1.27 6.91 -23.29
C LEU A 47 1.61 6.44 -24.71
N ARG A 48 2.21 5.25 -24.86
CA ARG A 48 2.53 4.68 -26.16
C ARG A 48 1.25 4.29 -26.93
N ASP A 49 0.27 3.70 -26.27
CA ASP A 49 -1.04 3.38 -26.87
C ASP A 49 -1.80 4.64 -27.32
N LYS A 50 -1.58 5.77 -26.64
CA LYS A 50 -2.07 7.10 -27.06
C LYS A 50 -1.27 7.72 -28.22
N GLY A 51 -0.29 7.01 -28.79
CA GLY A 51 0.45 7.42 -29.98
C GLY A 51 1.68 8.30 -29.71
N HIS A 52 2.13 8.43 -28.46
CA HIS A 52 3.34 9.18 -28.15
C HIS A 52 4.62 8.35 -28.42
N GLU A 53 5.72 9.05 -28.69
CA GLU A 53 7.03 8.42 -28.82
C GLU A 53 7.65 8.24 -27.42
N VAL A 54 7.46 7.07 -26.83
CA VAL A 54 7.90 6.77 -25.46
C VAL A 54 9.18 5.92 -25.48
N THR A 55 10.19 6.34 -24.72
CA THR A 55 11.42 5.57 -24.48
C THR A 55 11.45 5.10 -23.02
N TRP A 56 11.50 3.77 -22.82
CA TRP A 56 11.73 3.14 -21.52
C TRP A 56 13.23 3.12 -21.21
N VAL A 57 13.63 3.80 -20.12
CA VAL A 57 15.04 3.90 -19.72
C VAL A 57 15.19 3.73 -18.21
N ASP A 58 15.45 2.50 -17.78
CA ASP A 58 15.81 2.21 -16.39
C ASP A 58 17.32 2.11 -16.30
N SER A 59 17.99 3.26 -16.08
CA SER A 59 19.45 3.33 -16.05
C SER A 59 20.07 2.46 -14.95
N ILE A 60 19.29 2.14 -13.90
CA ILE A 60 19.75 1.30 -12.81
C ILE A 60 19.77 -0.15 -13.28
N ALA A 61 18.67 -0.64 -13.86
CA ALA A 61 18.58 -2.00 -14.38
C ALA A 61 19.47 -2.23 -15.60
N GLU A 62 19.63 -1.20 -16.44
CA GLU A 62 20.47 -1.22 -17.65
C GLU A 62 21.95 -0.90 -17.35
N LYS A 63 22.28 -0.50 -16.11
CA LYS A 63 23.62 -0.13 -15.67
C LYS A 63 24.27 0.98 -16.50
N LEU A 64 23.48 1.96 -16.91
CA LEU A 64 23.96 3.10 -17.67
C LEU A 64 24.74 4.07 -16.78
N SER A 65 25.88 4.55 -17.27
CA SER A 65 26.59 5.65 -16.61
C SER A 65 25.88 6.99 -16.86
N PRO A 66 26.16 8.04 -16.07
CA PRO A 66 25.70 9.40 -16.38
C PRO A 66 26.05 9.85 -17.80
N SER A 67 27.21 9.45 -18.33
CA SER A 67 27.61 9.80 -19.69
C SER A 67 26.79 9.06 -20.75
N ASP A 68 26.45 7.80 -20.53
CA ASP A 68 25.64 7.02 -21.48
C ASP A 68 24.19 7.52 -21.50
N PHE A 69 23.64 7.84 -20.33
CA PHE A 69 22.32 8.45 -20.22
C PHE A 69 22.24 9.80 -20.92
N ASP A 70 23.26 10.65 -20.76
CA ASP A 70 23.35 11.93 -21.45
C ASP A 70 23.39 11.78 -22.98
N LYS A 71 24.17 10.82 -23.52
CA LYS A 71 24.20 10.54 -24.96
C LYS A 71 22.83 10.10 -25.47
N LEU A 72 22.10 9.29 -24.68
CA LEU A 72 20.76 8.84 -25.03
C LEU A 72 19.77 10.02 -25.07
N LEU A 73 19.88 10.97 -24.14
CA LEU A 73 19.09 12.21 -24.16
C LEU A 73 19.44 13.09 -25.37
N GLU A 74 20.71 13.21 -25.75
CA GLU A 74 21.17 13.94 -26.94
C GLU A 74 20.63 13.33 -28.24
N GLU A 75 20.57 12.00 -28.31
CA GLU A 75 20.08 11.25 -29.47
C GLU A 75 18.56 11.36 -29.61
N LYS A 76 17.80 11.09 -28.53
CA LYS A 76 16.33 10.99 -28.58
C LYS A 76 15.63 12.34 -28.38
N LYS A 77 16.31 13.32 -27.78
CA LYS A 77 15.80 14.68 -27.52
C LYS A 77 14.38 14.70 -26.92
N PRO A 78 14.16 14.02 -25.77
CA PRO A 78 12.84 14.00 -25.15
C PRO A 78 12.39 15.40 -24.74
N GLU A 79 11.08 15.64 -24.84
CA GLU A 79 10.45 16.87 -24.40
C GLU A 79 10.16 16.82 -22.90
N ILE A 80 9.91 15.63 -22.36
CA ILE A 80 9.67 15.40 -20.94
C ILE A 80 10.31 14.09 -20.46
N LEU A 81 10.87 14.13 -19.24
CA LEU A 81 11.40 12.99 -18.50
C LEU A 81 10.56 12.76 -17.24
N PHE A 82 10.02 11.55 -17.09
CA PHE A 82 9.31 11.07 -15.91
C PHE A 82 10.16 10.07 -15.13
N PHE A 83 10.32 10.28 -13.81
CA PHE A 83 10.94 9.28 -12.95
C PHE A 83 10.49 9.37 -11.48
N GLU A 84 10.43 8.20 -10.82
CA GLU A 84 10.07 8.10 -9.42
C GLU A 84 11.24 8.47 -8.49
N THR A 85 10.94 9.15 -7.39
CA THR A 85 11.88 9.51 -6.32
C THR A 85 11.43 9.00 -4.96
N LYS A 86 12.40 8.70 -4.08
CA LYS A 86 12.17 8.16 -2.74
C LYS A 86 13.18 8.76 -1.77
N ALA A 87 12.85 8.71 -0.47
CA ALA A 87 13.64 9.38 0.57
C ALA A 87 15.16 9.07 0.49
N PRO A 88 15.62 7.82 0.32
CA PRO A 88 17.05 7.51 0.32
C PRO A 88 17.86 8.13 -0.84
N VAL A 89 17.19 8.54 -1.92
CA VAL A 89 17.83 9.02 -3.16
C VAL A 89 17.39 10.44 -3.53
N VAL A 90 16.54 11.08 -2.71
CA VAL A 90 15.91 12.37 -3.06
C VAL A 90 16.94 13.47 -3.35
N LYS A 91 17.98 13.59 -2.51
CA LYS A 91 19.05 14.60 -2.69
C LYS A 91 19.91 14.31 -3.93
N ILE A 92 20.18 13.03 -4.20
CA ILE A 92 20.88 12.60 -5.43
C ILE A 92 20.06 12.99 -6.66
N HIS A 93 18.73 12.85 -6.58
CA HIS A 93 17.84 13.29 -7.64
C HIS A 93 17.81 14.80 -7.80
N TRP A 94 17.92 15.61 -6.73
CA TRP A 94 18.07 17.06 -6.86
C TRP A 94 19.31 17.43 -7.67
N ASP A 95 20.45 16.85 -7.34
CA ASP A 95 21.71 17.08 -8.07
C ASP A 95 21.60 16.64 -9.54
N THR A 96 20.98 15.48 -9.76
CA THR A 96 20.74 14.94 -11.10
C THR A 96 19.84 15.86 -11.92
N ILE A 97 18.75 16.35 -11.34
CA ILE A 97 17.82 17.29 -12.00
C ILE A 97 18.54 18.60 -12.34
N ASN A 98 19.29 19.17 -11.39
CA ASN A 98 20.00 20.43 -11.62
C ASN A 98 21.01 20.31 -12.76
N ARG A 99 21.81 19.23 -12.75
CA ARG A 99 22.75 18.91 -13.84
C ARG A 99 22.05 18.73 -15.18
N LEU A 100 20.95 17.98 -15.21
CA LEU A 100 20.18 17.75 -16.44
C LEU A 100 19.56 19.05 -16.98
N LYS A 101 19.05 19.93 -16.11
CA LYS A 101 18.48 21.22 -16.50
C LYS A 101 19.55 22.24 -16.94
N GLU A 102 20.80 22.09 -16.51
CA GLU A 102 21.91 22.87 -17.05
C GLU A 102 22.27 22.45 -18.48
N LYS A 103 22.28 21.15 -18.75
CA LYS A 103 22.65 20.60 -20.05
C LYS A 103 21.50 20.59 -21.06
N PHE A 104 20.28 20.38 -20.60
CA PHE A 104 19.05 20.26 -21.39
C PHE A 104 17.97 21.19 -20.81
N PRO A 105 18.12 22.52 -20.90
CA PRO A 105 17.25 23.49 -20.24
C PRO A 105 15.78 23.41 -20.66
N ASP A 106 15.52 23.04 -21.92
CA ASP A 106 14.17 22.96 -22.49
C ASP A 106 13.43 21.67 -22.12
N MET A 107 14.17 20.59 -21.76
CA MET A 107 13.57 19.32 -21.38
C MET A 107 12.80 19.50 -20.07
N LYS A 108 11.52 19.15 -20.07
CA LYS A 108 10.69 19.15 -18.87
C LYS A 108 11.03 17.95 -18.00
N ILE A 109 11.04 18.14 -16.69
CA ILE A 109 11.24 17.04 -15.75
C ILE A 109 10.06 16.97 -14.79
N CYS A 110 9.45 15.79 -14.74
CA CYS A 110 8.36 15.47 -13.84
C CYS A 110 8.77 14.33 -12.91
N VAL A 111 8.58 14.52 -11.60
CA VAL A 111 8.86 13.48 -10.60
C VAL A 111 7.60 13.07 -9.85
N MET A 112 7.62 11.86 -9.31
CA MET A 112 6.54 11.27 -8.52
C MET A 112 7.10 10.28 -7.50
N GLY A 113 6.23 9.67 -6.68
CA GLY A 113 6.61 8.63 -5.73
C GLY A 113 6.47 9.04 -4.27
N ASP A 114 6.78 8.10 -3.37
CA ASP A 114 6.40 8.13 -1.96
C ASP A 114 6.86 9.38 -1.22
N HIS A 115 8.06 9.88 -1.50
CA HIS A 115 8.63 11.01 -0.76
C HIS A 115 7.90 12.31 -1.05
N VAL A 116 7.63 12.59 -2.34
CA VAL A 116 6.95 13.82 -2.77
C VAL A 116 5.43 13.70 -2.72
N SER A 117 4.89 12.52 -2.39
CA SER A 117 3.44 12.28 -2.23
C SER A 117 3.04 11.99 -0.78
N ALA A 118 3.96 12.17 0.17
CA ALA A 118 3.80 11.77 1.56
C ALA A 118 2.71 12.60 2.27
N LEU A 119 1.51 12.04 2.41
CA LEU A 119 0.27 12.75 2.82
C LEU A 119 0.41 13.84 3.89
N ASP A 120 0.92 13.52 5.08
CA ASP A 120 1.01 14.50 6.19
C ASP A 120 2.07 15.59 5.97
N LEU A 121 2.98 15.40 5.02
CA LEU A 121 4.09 16.30 4.72
C LEU A 121 4.15 16.70 3.24
N GLU A 122 3.07 16.49 2.47
CA GLU A 122 3.11 16.63 1.01
C GLU A 122 3.47 18.07 0.63
N LEU A 123 2.83 19.04 1.26
CA LEU A 123 3.11 20.47 1.09
C LEU A 123 4.57 20.82 1.40
N GLU A 124 5.09 20.35 2.54
CA GLU A 124 6.45 20.66 3.00
C GLU A 124 7.50 20.02 2.09
N LEU A 125 7.36 18.74 1.79
CA LEU A 125 8.33 17.98 0.99
C LEU A 125 8.29 18.37 -0.48
N GLN A 126 7.13 18.74 -1.02
CA GLN A 126 7.04 19.26 -2.40
C GLN A 126 7.69 20.64 -2.52
N LYS A 127 7.46 21.53 -1.54
CA LYS A 127 8.16 22.82 -1.48
C LYS A 127 9.66 22.62 -1.34
N GLU A 128 10.10 21.79 -0.40
CA GLU A 128 11.52 21.44 -0.21
C GLU A 128 12.12 20.94 -1.53
N PHE A 129 11.44 20.01 -2.21
CA PHE A 129 11.91 19.46 -3.47
C PHE A 129 12.02 20.52 -4.57
N MET A 130 10.99 21.37 -4.73
CA MET A 130 10.97 22.42 -5.74
C MET A 130 11.93 23.57 -5.41
N GLU A 131 12.28 23.83 -4.17
CA GLU A 131 13.23 24.86 -3.77
C GLU A 131 14.68 24.41 -4.00
N ASN A 132 14.98 23.13 -3.77
CA ASN A 132 16.34 22.59 -3.90
C ASN A 132 16.71 22.16 -5.33
N CYS A 133 15.75 22.05 -6.25
CA CYS A 133 16.07 21.72 -7.64
C CYS A 133 15.16 22.38 -8.69
N LYS A 134 15.64 22.33 -9.94
CA LYS A 134 14.99 22.91 -11.12
C LYS A 134 13.90 22.01 -11.74
N VAL A 135 13.22 21.20 -10.95
CA VAL A 135 12.12 20.35 -11.44
C VAL A 135 10.97 21.19 -12.00
N ASP A 136 10.34 20.72 -13.08
CA ASP A 136 9.21 21.41 -13.71
C ASP A 136 7.87 21.00 -13.08
N PHE A 137 7.68 19.70 -12.81
CA PHE A 137 6.43 19.15 -12.30
C PHE A 137 6.63 18.12 -11.17
N ILE A 138 5.71 18.09 -10.21
CA ILE A 138 5.59 16.99 -9.23
C ILE A 138 4.17 16.43 -9.31
N ILE A 139 4.03 15.12 -9.49
CA ILE A 139 2.73 14.44 -9.36
C ILE A 139 2.58 13.97 -7.92
N ASN A 140 1.52 14.45 -7.27
CA ASN A 140 1.17 14.12 -5.90
C ASN A 140 0.13 12.98 -5.87
N GLY A 141 0.56 11.78 -5.48
CA GLY A 141 -0.32 10.62 -5.30
C GLY A 141 0.19 9.37 -6.02
N GLY A 142 -0.41 8.22 -5.71
CA GLY A 142 0.03 6.91 -6.21
C GLY A 142 -0.52 6.45 -7.55
N TYR A 143 -1.46 7.18 -8.15
CA TYR A 143 -2.06 6.89 -9.45
C TYR A 143 -1.38 7.68 -10.57
N PHE A 144 -0.05 7.77 -10.50
CA PHE A 144 0.73 8.60 -11.40
C PHE A 144 0.75 8.07 -12.84
N ASP A 145 0.50 6.78 -13.06
CA ASP A 145 0.26 6.18 -14.38
C ASP A 145 -0.83 6.91 -15.16
N PHE A 146 -1.97 7.20 -14.51
CA PHE A 146 -3.07 7.97 -15.10
C PHE A 146 -2.75 9.47 -15.17
N ALA A 147 -2.14 10.02 -14.12
CA ALA A 147 -1.78 11.45 -14.08
C ALA A 147 -0.74 11.83 -15.17
N PHE A 148 0.15 10.92 -15.57
CA PHE A 148 1.06 11.15 -16.71
C PHE A 148 0.28 11.47 -17.98
N CYS A 149 -0.75 10.68 -18.26
CA CYS A 149 -1.54 10.81 -19.46
C CYS A 149 -2.30 12.14 -19.48
N GLU A 150 -2.85 12.56 -18.34
CA GLU A 150 -3.54 13.85 -18.23
C GLU A 150 -2.57 15.03 -18.34
N LEU A 151 -1.36 14.92 -17.76
CA LEU A 151 -0.34 15.96 -17.88
C LEU A 151 0.10 16.14 -19.33
N VAL A 152 0.46 15.06 -20.00
CA VAL A 152 0.94 15.11 -21.39
C VAL A 152 -0.14 15.69 -22.31
N GLU A 153 -1.39 15.25 -22.14
CA GLU A 153 -2.52 15.79 -22.89
C GLU A 153 -2.73 17.30 -22.64
N ALA A 154 -2.57 17.74 -21.39
CA ALA A 154 -2.69 19.16 -21.06
C ALA A 154 -1.57 20.00 -21.69
N LEU A 155 -0.33 19.49 -21.67
CA LEU A 155 0.82 20.16 -22.28
C LEU A 155 0.70 20.26 -23.81
N GLU A 156 0.23 19.21 -24.49
CA GLU A 156 0.06 19.21 -25.94
C GLU A 156 -1.08 20.15 -26.40
N LYS A 157 -2.18 20.20 -25.64
CA LYS A 157 -3.35 21.02 -25.98
C LYS A 157 -3.26 22.46 -25.47
N GLY A 158 -2.25 22.80 -24.67
CA GLY A 158 -2.16 24.10 -23.99
C GLY A 158 -3.28 24.31 -22.96
N ASN A 159 -3.78 23.22 -22.36
CA ASN A 159 -4.83 23.28 -21.35
C ASN A 159 -4.26 23.59 -19.97
N LYS A 160 -5.16 23.90 -19.03
CA LYS A 160 -4.81 24.01 -17.61
C LYS A 160 -4.23 22.70 -17.09
N ILE A 161 -3.18 22.80 -16.27
CA ILE A 161 -2.56 21.66 -15.59
C ILE A 161 -3.59 20.93 -14.69
N PRO A 162 -3.76 19.60 -14.85
CA PRO A 162 -4.70 18.81 -14.05
C PRO A 162 -4.43 18.88 -12.55
N GLN A 163 -5.48 18.71 -11.73
CA GLN A 163 -5.36 18.62 -10.27
C GLN A 163 -4.35 17.53 -9.89
N GLY A 164 -3.61 17.73 -8.81
CA GLY A 164 -2.63 16.77 -8.33
C GLY A 164 -1.23 16.93 -8.91
N ILE A 165 -1.05 17.87 -9.84
CA ILE A 165 0.23 18.14 -10.49
C ILE A 165 0.69 19.54 -10.09
N TRP A 166 1.75 19.58 -9.29
CA TRP A 166 2.38 20.79 -8.82
C TRP A 166 3.38 21.26 -9.85
N TYR A 167 3.50 22.57 -10.01
CA TYR A 167 4.39 23.20 -10.99
C TYR A 167 4.84 24.57 -10.52
N LYS A 168 5.76 25.20 -11.27
CA LYS A 168 6.14 26.59 -11.04
C LYS A 168 5.52 27.49 -12.12
N GLU A 169 4.91 28.59 -11.68
CA GLU A 169 4.43 29.67 -12.54
C GLU A 169 5.04 30.99 -12.07
N ASN A 170 5.73 31.70 -12.97
CA ASN A 170 6.44 32.94 -12.65
C ASN A 170 7.41 32.81 -11.45
N GLY A 171 8.07 31.66 -11.33
CA GLY A 171 9.02 31.36 -10.25
C GLY A 171 8.38 30.99 -8.91
N LYS A 172 7.04 30.99 -8.80
CA LYS A 172 6.32 30.57 -7.59
C LYS A 172 5.74 29.18 -7.75
N VAL A 173 5.79 28.39 -6.68
CA VAL A 173 5.16 27.08 -6.62
C VAL A 173 3.64 27.25 -6.65
N VAL A 174 2.99 26.56 -7.58
CA VAL A 174 1.54 26.43 -7.65
C VAL A 174 1.15 25.12 -6.98
N GLU A 175 0.54 25.25 -5.81
CA GLU A 175 0.01 24.14 -5.03
C GLU A 175 -1.30 23.66 -5.68
N ASN A 176 -1.29 22.46 -6.25
CA ASN A 176 -2.42 21.95 -7.03
C ASN A 176 -3.08 20.73 -6.38
N GLY A 177 -2.92 20.59 -5.05
CA GLY A 177 -3.51 19.51 -4.26
C GLY A 177 -2.98 18.11 -4.62
N ARG A 178 -3.72 17.09 -4.20
CA ARG A 178 -3.43 15.68 -4.49
C ARG A 178 -4.21 15.17 -5.70
N TYR A 179 -3.59 14.32 -6.50
CA TYR A 179 -4.24 13.65 -7.63
C TYR A 179 -5.30 12.69 -7.11
N ASN A 180 -6.52 12.85 -7.60
CA ASN A 180 -7.67 12.04 -7.20
C ASN A 180 -8.12 11.17 -8.38
N PHE A 181 -7.64 9.93 -8.40
CA PHE A 181 -8.07 8.96 -9.41
C PHE A 181 -9.45 8.39 -9.05
N THR A 182 -10.41 8.58 -9.94
CA THR A 182 -11.80 8.09 -9.81
C THR A 182 -12.14 6.98 -10.80
N GLY A 183 -11.22 6.63 -11.70
CA GLY A 183 -11.44 5.62 -12.75
C GLY A 183 -11.29 4.16 -12.28
N ASN A 184 -11.30 3.25 -13.24
CA ASN A 184 -11.10 1.82 -13.02
C ASN A 184 -9.66 1.41 -13.40
N LEU A 185 -9.01 0.57 -12.59
CA LEU A 185 -7.69 0.04 -12.91
C LEU A 185 -7.70 -0.87 -14.14
N ASP A 186 -8.86 -1.46 -14.46
CA ASP A 186 -9.02 -2.30 -15.64
C ASP A 186 -8.94 -1.51 -16.95
N ASP A 187 -9.07 -0.17 -16.90
CA ASP A 187 -8.94 0.73 -18.06
C ASP A 187 -7.49 0.84 -18.54
N ALA A 188 -6.52 0.44 -17.71
CA ALA A 188 -5.12 0.39 -18.09
C ALA A 188 -4.85 -0.80 -19.05
N PRO A 189 -4.02 -0.61 -20.09
CA PRO A 189 -3.65 -1.68 -20.99
C PRO A 189 -2.76 -2.71 -20.29
N ILE A 190 -2.67 -3.90 -20.89
CA ILE A 190 -1.67 -4.89 -20.50
C ILE A 190 -0.28 -4.31 -20.82
N ILE A 191 0.62 -4.31 -19.84
CA ILE A 191 1.96 -3.73 -19.97
C ILE A 191 2.71 -4.42 -21.12
N ASP A 192 3.28 -3.63 -22.04
CA ASP A 192 4.18 -4.15 -23.07
C ASP A 192 5.53 -4.55 -22.42
N ARG A 193 5.70 -5.87 -22.19
CA ARG A 193 6.84 -6.43 -21.47
C ARG A 193 8.13 -6.48 -22.28
N VAL A 194 8.02 -6.43 -23.61
CA VAL A 194 9.18 -6.38 -24.51
C VAL A 194 9.75 -4.96 -24.47
N PHE A 195 8.89 -3.97 -24.65
CA PHE A 195 9.24 -2.55 -24.56
C PHE A 195 9.81 -2.15 -23.20
N THR A 196 9.18 -2.61 -22.12
CA THR A 196 9.62 -2.33 -20.74
C THR A 196 10.74 -3.26 -20.25
N LYS A 197 11.34 -4.05 -21.17
CA LYS A 197 12.54 -4.86 -20.93
C LYS A 197 12.41 -5.80 -19.71
N ASN A 198 11.30 -6.51 -19.57
CA ASN A 198 11.02 -7.39 -18.42
C ASN A 198 12.16 -8.38 -18.08
N HIS A 199 12.96 -8.77 -19.07
CA HIS A 199 14.12 -9.65 -18.90
C HIS A 199 15.18 -9.12 -17.92
N LEU A 200 15.24 -7.79 -17.67
CA LEU A 200 16.18 -7.18 -16.73
C LEU A 200 15.78 -7.35 -15.25
N TYR A 201 14.58 -7.87 -14.96
CA TYR A 201 13.99 -7.88 -13.61
C TYR A 201 13.68 -9.29 -13.11
N GLN A 202 14.35 -10.32 -13.65
CA GLN A 202 13.97 -11.72 -13.40
C GLN A 202 14.69 -12.37 -12.21
N HIS A 203 15.37 -11.59 -11.37
CA HIS A 203 16.33 -12.14 -10.40
C HIS A 203 15.74 -12.39 -9.00
N GLU A 204 14.82 -11.57 -8.48
CA GLU A 204 14.29 -11.72 -7.12
C GLU A 204 13.21 -12.85 -7.04
N PHE A 205 13.25 -13.72 -6.03
CA PHE A 205 12.31 -14.86 -5.79
C PHE A 205 12.24 -15.97 -6.84
N ASN A 206 12.83 -15.75 -8.00
CA ASN A 206 12.81 -16.67 -9.11
C ASN A 206 13.39 -18.04 -8.75
N LEU A 207 12.65 -19.11 -9.05
CA LEU A 207 13.22 -20.45 -9.14
C LEU A 207 14.28 -20.47 -10.25
N ILE A 208 15.46 -21.02 -9.98
CA ILE A 208 16.60 -20.95 -10.91
C ILE A 208 16.18 -21.35 -12.33
N GLY A 209 16.46 -20.47 -13.29
CA GLY A 209 16.22 -20.71 -14.72
C GLY A 209 14.80 -20.46 -15.22
N ARG A 210 13.88 -19.91 -14.43
CA ARG A 210 12.51 -19.61 -14.88
C ARG A 210 12.33 -18.13 -15.22
N PRO A 211 11.76 -17.75 -16.37
CA PRO A 211 11.43 -16.35 -16.62
C PRO A 211 10.34 -15.87 -15.65
N LEU A 212 10.65 -14.81 -14.87
CA LEU A 212 9.76 -14.17 -13.90
C LEU A 212 9.14 -12.90 -14.49
N ALA A 213 7.91 -12.57 -14.07
CA ALA A 213 7.36 -11.23 -14.22
C ALA A 213 6.66 -10.78 -12.94
N TYR A 214 6.71 -9.47 -12.66
CA TYR A 214 5.92 -8.84 -11.60
C TYR A 214 4.62 -8.29 -12.17
N ILE A 215 3.52 -8.54 -11.48
CA ILE A 215 2.24 -7.86 -11.75
C ILE A 215 1.77 -7.15 -10.48
N MET A 216 0.69 -6.37 -10.60
CA MET A 216 -0.03 -5.86 -9.45
C MET A 216 -1.53 -6.07 -9.69
N ALA A 217 -2.14 -6.99 -8.94
CA ALA A 217 -3.59 -7.20 -9.00
C ALA A 217 -4.37 -6.07 -8.30
N GLY A 218 -3.71 -5.31 -7.42
CA GLY A 218 -4.28 -4.12 -6.79
C GLY A 218 -3.21 -3.08 -6.45
N ARG A 219 -3.66 -1.84 -6.27
CA ARG A 219 -2.87 -0.74 -5.70
C ARG A 219 -3.19 -0.64 -4.21
N ASP A 220 -2.16 -0.49 -3.38
CA ASP A 220 -2.23 -0.52 -1.91
C ASP A 220 -2.64 -1.90 -1.32
N CYS A 221 -3.10 -1.92 -0.06
CA CYS A 221 -3.47 -3.09 0.71
C CYS A 221 -4.95 -3.03 1.13
N TRP A 222 -5.74 -4.06 0.79
CA TRP A 222 -7.18 -4.10 1.10
C TRP A 222 -7.51 -4.06 2.60
N TYR A 223 -6.53 -4.29 3.47
CA TYR A 223 -6.70 -4.21 4.92
C TYR A 223 -6.72 -2.78 5.46
N GLY A 224 -6.11 -1.82 4.74
CA GLY A 224 -5.80 -0.46 5.21
C GLY A 224 -6.95 0.18 5.99
N LYS A 225 -6.81 0.22 7.33
CA LYS A 225 -7.87 0.42 8.36
C LYS A 225 -8.64 1.76 8.33
N CYS A 226 -9.00 2.24 7.16
CA CYS A 226 -10.34 2.70 6.84
C CYS A 226 -10.95 1.79 5.78
N THR A 227 -11.28 0.55 6.16
CA THR A 227 -12.13 -0.33 5.32
C THR A 227 -13.61 -0.16 5.62
N PHE A 228 -13.96 0.78 6.51
CA PHE A 228 -15.33 1.01 6.87
C PHE A 228 -16.03 1.89 5.84
N CYS A 229 -17.00 1.32 5.13
CA CYS A 229 -17.69 1.96 4.03
C CYS A 229 -19.16 1.57 4.03
N PHE A 230 -19.93 2.29 3.25
CA PHE A 230 -21.35 2.10 3.04
C PHE A 230 -21.64 1.60 1.63
N HIS A 231 -22.78 0.93 1.48
CA HIS A 231 -23.33 0.60 0.18
C HIS A 231 -23.58 1.88 -0.66
N PRO A 232 -23.41 1.85 -2.00
CA PRO A 232 -23.53 3.04 -2.87
C PRO A 232 -24.84 3.82 -2.73
N GLU A 233 -25.92 3.12 -2.39
CA GLU A 233 -27.29 3.67 -2.25
C GLU A 233 -27.57 4.23 -0.84
N THR A 234 -26.54 4.39 -0.01
CA THR A 234 -26.71 4.92 1.35
C THR A 234 -27.01 6.41 1.28
N ASN A 235 -28.12 6.83 1.88
CA ASN A 235 -28.59 8.21 1.86
C ASN A 235 -27.80 9.09 2.83
N ILE A 236 -27.28 10.19 2.31
CA ILE A 236 -26.52 11.21 3.03
C ILE A 236 -27.35 12.49 3.05
N MET A 237 -27.53 13.05 4.24
CA MET A 237 -28.21 14.32 4.41
C MET A 237 -27.25 15.47 4.11
N THR A 238 -27.47 16.15 2.99
CA THR A 238 -26.78 17.40 2.67
C THR A 238 -27.71 18.58 2.92
N LYS A 239 -27.14 19.78 3.05
CA LYS A 239 -27.93 21.02 3.19
C LYS A 239 -28.84 21.28 1.97
N SER A 240 -28.50 20.71 0.82
CA SER A 240 -29.28 20.79 -0.42
C SER A 240 -30.39 19.73 -0.54
N GLY A 241 -30.44 18.77 0.39
CA GLY A 241 -31.34 17.62 0.35
C GLY A 241 -30.60 16.29 0.51
N ILE A 242 -31.38 15.20 0.50
CA ILE A 242 -30.85 13.84 0.60
C ILE A 242 -30.30 13.40 -0.76
N LYS A 243 -29.11 12.80 -0.75
CA LYS A 243 -28.46 12.19 -1.92
C LYS A 243 -27.90 10.83 -1.54
N GLU A 244 -27.81 9.93 -2.51
CA GLU A 244 -27.03 8.70 -2.32
C GLU A 244 -25.54 9.04 -2.18
N ILE A 245 -24.82 8.25 -1.37
CA ILE A 245 -23.41 8.51 -1.04
C ILE A 245 -22.52 8.51 -2.30
N LYS A 246 -22.88 7.72 -3.32
CA LYS A 246 -22.19 7.68 -4.61
C LYS A 246 -22.30 8.97 -5.42
N ASP A 247 -23.33 9.79 -5.15
CA ASP A 247 -23.64 11.02 -5.88
C ASP A 247 -23.20 12.30 -5.15
N ILE A 248 -22.60 12.15 -3.97
CA ILE A 248 -22.06 13.28 -3.19
C ILE A 248 -20.88 13.90 -3.94
N LYS A 249 -20.76 15.24 -3.88
CA LYS A 249 -19.64 15.99 -4.47
C LYS A 249 -18.79 16.64 -3.38
N LEU A 250 -17.53 16.91 -3.70
CA LEU A 250 -16.57 17.52 -2.78
C LEU A 250 -17.00 18.97 -2.43
N GLY A 251 -16.89 19.36 -1.16
CA GLY A 251 -17.28 20.67 -0.65
C GLY A 251 -18.76 20.84 -0.30
N GLU A 252 -19.58 19.81 -0.45
CA GLU A 252 -20.97 19.82 0.00
C GLU A 252 -21.08 19.82 1.54
N GLU A 253 -22.05 20.57 2.07
CA GLU A 253 -22.33 20.63 3.50
C GLU A 253 -23.17 19.42 3.93
N ILE A 254 -22.59 18.56 4.77
CA ILE A 254 -23.16 17.27 5.22
C ILE A 254 -23.53 17.32 6.70
N LEU A 255 -24.70 16.77 7.05
CA LEU A 255 -25.17 16.69 8.44
C LEU A 255 -24.36 15.66 9.22
N THR A 256 -23.89 16.07 10.40
CA THR A 256 -23.02 15.28 11.26
C THR A 256 -23.73 14.72 12.48
N HIS A 257 -23.07 13.79 13.19
CA HIS A 257 -23.64 13.15 14.38
C HIS A 257 -23.95 14.15 15.52
N ASN A 258 -23.44 15.38 15.50
CA ASN A 258 -23.81 16.39 16.50
C ASN A 258 -24.97 17.31 16.04
N GLY A 259 -25.56 17.04 14.88
CA GLY A 259 -26.65 17.84 14.31
C GLY A 259 -26.21 19.10 13.56
N GLN A 260 -24.92 19.29 13.28
CA GLN A 260 -24.39 20.42 12.52
C GLN A 260 -23.98 20.02 11.10
N TYR A 261 -24.03 20.98 10.17
CA TYR A 261 -23.57 20.81 8.80
C TYR A 261 -22.11 21.25 8.66
N HIS A 262 -21.30 20.42 8.01
CA HIS A 262 -19.89 20.67 7.76
C HIS A 262 -19.53 20.28 6.33
N LYS A 263 -18.56 20.95 5.71
CA LYS A 263 -18.12 20.60 4.36
C LYS A 263 -17.42 19.25 4.36
N ASN A 264 -17.69 18.42 3.36
CA ASN A 264 -16.83 17.28 3.09
C ASN A 264 -15.54 17.73 2.40
N ASN A 265 -14.42 17.23 2.90
CA ASN A 265 -13.09 17.47 2.33
C ASN A 265 -12.51 16.24 1.62
N PHE A 266 -13.23 15.12 1.64
CA PHE A 266 -12.83 13.91 0.92
C PHE A 266 -14.03 13.04 0.61
N ILE A 267 -14.00 12.41 -0.56
CA ILE A 267 -14.93 11.36 -0.97
C ILE A 267 -14.12 10.13 -1.24
N PHE A 268 -14.56 9.05 -0.62
CA PHE A 268 -13.88 7.78 -0.66
C PHE A 268 -14.72 6.77 -1.42
N GLN A 269 -14.12 6.10 -2.39
CA GLN A 269 -14.71 5.01 -3.15
C GLN A 269 -13.68 3.91 -3.31
N ARG A 270 -14.08 2.66 -3.07
CA ARG A 270 -13.25 1.49 -3.34
C ARG A 270 -14.10 0.31 -3.74
N TYR A 271 -13.49 -0.64 -4.43
CA TYR A 271 -14.09 -1.95 -4.64
C TYR A 271 -14.02 -2.77 -3.35
N TYR A 272 -15.14 -3.39 -2.96
CA TYR A 272 -15.26 -4.26 -1.79
C TYR A 272 -15.73 -5.65 -2.19
N SER A 273 -15.14 -6.65 -1.55
CA SER A 273 -15.47 -8.05 -1.70
C SER A 273 -15.48 -8.69 -0.32
N GLY A 274 -16.67 -9.06 0.15
CA GLY A 274 -16.89 -9.60 1.49
C GLY A 274 -18.31 -9.34 1.96
N ASP A 275 -18.60 -9.68 3.22
CA ASP A 275 -19.93 -9.48 3.78
C ASP A 275 -20.19 -8.01 4.07
N LEU A 276 -21.36 -7.49 3.71
CA LEU A 276 -21.92 -6.30 4.34
C LEU A 276 -22.76 -6.73 5.54
N ILE A 277 -22.70 -5.95 6.62
CA ILE A 277 -23.63 -6.02 7.73
C ILE A 277 -24.86 -5.21 7.34
N VAL A 278 -25.98 -5.90 7.23
CA VAL A 278 -27.30 -5.34 6.94
C VAL A 278 -28.05 -5.25 8.25
N ILE A 279 -28.24 -4.03 8.75
CA ILE A 279 -28.90 -3.76 10.02
C ILE A 279 -30.27 -3.16 9.72
N LYS A 280 -31.33 -3.86 10.13
CA LYS A 280 -32.70 -3.38 9.99
C LYS A 280 -33.16 -2.68 11.26
N SER A 281 -33.74 -1.49 11.09
CA SER A 281 -34.29 -0.68 12.18
C SER A 281 -35.71 -0.21 11.84
N GLU A 282 -36.38 0.47 12.78
CA GLU A 282 -37.73 1.01 12.55
C GLU A 282 -37.76 2.21 11.59
N LEU A 283 -36.63 2.91 11.45
CA LEU A 283 -36.54 4.12 10.63
C LEU A 283 -35.97 3.81 9.25
N ASN A 284 -34.72 3.34 9.20
CA ASN A 284 -34.03 3.02 7.96
C ASN A 284 -33.09 1.83 8.17
N ASP A 285 -32.96 1.01 7.14
CA ASP A 285 -31.96 -0.04 7.07
C ASP A 285 -30.58 0.59 6.80
N ILE A 286 -29.50 0.00 7.30
CA ILE A 286 -28.14 0.46 7.03
C ILE A 286 -27.26 -0.72 6.60
N ASN A 287 -26.58 -0.54 5.47
CA ASN A 287 -25.77 -1.55 4.83
C ASN A 287 -24.32 -1.06 4.80
N CYS A 288 -23.48 -1.63 5.65
CA CYS A 288 -22.10 -1.19 5.82
C CYS A 288 -21.15 -2.36 6.00
N THR A 289 -19.87 -2.12 5.77
CA THR A 289 -18.82 -3.12 6.00
C THR A 289 -18.67 -3.44 7.50
N PRO A 290 -18.22 -4.65 7.90
CA PRO A 290 -18.22 -5.13 9.28
C PRO A 290 -17.59 -4.20 10.32
N ASN A 291 -16.52 -3.51 9.95
CA ASN A 291 -15.79 -2.60 10.82
C ASN A 291 -16.33 -1.15 10.81
N HIS A 292 -17.47 -0.89 10.15
CA HIS A 292 -18.05 0.45 10.12
C HIS A 292 -18.63 0.83 11.46
N LYS A 293 -18.14 1.93 12.03
CA LYS A 293 -18.55 2.36 13.35
C LYS A 293 -19.81 3.21 13.29
N LEU A 294 -20.86 2.71 13.91
CA LEU A 294 -22.13 3.41 14.05
C LEU A 294 -22.22 4.00 15.46
N PHE A 295 -22.84 5.17 15.56
CA PHE A 295 -23.08 5.84 16.83
C PHE A 295 -24.33 5.21 17.46
N VAL A 296 -24.11 4.41 18.51
CA VAL A 296 -25.12 3.55 19.12
C VAL A 296 -25.09 3.62 20.63
N ILE A 297 -26.20 3.29 21.27
CA ILE A 297 -26.27 2.99 22.70
C ILE A 297 -26.34 1.46 22.84
N LYS A 298 -25.33 0.86 23.46
CA LYS A 298 -25.33 -0.58 23.75
C LYS A 298 -26.44 -0.89 24.76
N LYS A 299 -27.05 -2.06 24.62
CA LYS A 299 -28.05 -2.56 25.57
C LYS A 299 -27.53 -2.50 27.01
N GLY A 300 -28.26 -1.80 27.89
CA GLY A 300 -27.89 -1.61 29.30
C GLY A 300 -26.96 -0.41 29.56
N GLU A 301 -26.56 0.33 28.54
CA GLU A 301 -25.83 1.59 28.66
C GLU A 301 -26.76 2.80 28.44
N ASN A 302 -26.33 3.98 28.91
CA ASN A 302 -27.12 5.22 28.83
C ASN A 302 -26.46 6.32 27.99
N LYS A 303 -25.28 6.06 27.40
CA LYS A 303 -24.53 7.02 26.60
C LYS A 303 -24.18 6.43 25.23
N PRO A 304 -24.32 7.21 24.16
CA PRO A 304 -23.94 6.74 22.84
C PRO A 304 -22.42 6.73 22.65
N LYS A 305 -21.94 5.79 21.85
CA LYS A 305 -20.54 5.63 21.46
C LYS A 305 -20.45 5.00 20.07
N PHE A 306 -19.31 5.17 19.42
CA PHE A 306 -19.03 4.55 18.13
C PHE A 306 -18.64 3.07 18.32
N ILE A 307 -19.44 2.16 17.76
CA ILE A 307 -19.24 0.70 17.83
C ILE A 307 -19.23 0.13 16.43
N GLU A 308 -18.32 -0.81 16.17
CA GLU A 308 -18.24 -1.49 14.88
C GLU A 308 -19.52 -2.28 14.59
N SER A 309 -20.01 -2.22 13.36
CA SER A 309 -21.28 -2.83 12.97
C SER A 309 -21.36 -4.34 13.26
N GLN A 310 -20.22 -5.04 13.20
CA GLN A 310 -20.11 -6.46 13.53
C GLN A 310 -20.23 -6.80 15.02
N GLU A 311 -20.09 -5.81 15.91
CA GLU A 311 -20.21 -5.95 17.38
C GLU A 311 -21.59 -5.54 17.90
N LEU A 312 -22.51 -5.19 16.99
CA LEU A 312 -23.87 -4.82 17.33
C LEU A 312 -24.73 -6.06 17.57
N GLU A 313 -25.67 -5.93 18.49
CA GLU A 313 -26.59 -6.98 18.89
C GLU A 313 -28.03 -6.50 18.83
N ILE A 314 -28.97 -7.44 18.70
CA ILE A 314 -30.40 -7.13 18.76
C ILE A 314 -30.71 -6.54 20.15
N GLY A 315 -31.33 -5.36 20.16
CA GLY A 315 -31.62 -4.60 21.37
C GLY A 315 -30.64 -3.45 21.67
N ASP A 316 -29.55 -3.31 20.91
CA ASP A 316 -28.82 -2.04 20.84
C ASP A 316 -29.68 -0.97 20.14
N LEU A 317 -29.41 0.30 20.45
CA LEU A 317 -30.16 1.43 19.91
C LEU A 317 -29.29 2.27 18.96
N LEU A 318 -29.70 2.39 17.70
CA LEU A 318 -29.12 3.31 16.73
C LEU A 318 -29.52 4.75 17.08
N THR A 319 -28.63 5.71 16.89
CA THR A 319 -28.90 7.13 17.19
C THR A 319 -29.06 7.98 15.94
N SER A 320 -29.99 8.94 15.99
CA SER A 320 -30.24 9.92 14.93
C SER A 320 -30.38 11.33 15.51
N HIS A 321 -29.61 12.27 14.96
CA HIS A 321 -29.56 13.66 15.45
C HIS A 321 -30.37 14.64 14.57
N VAL A 322 -31.41 14.14 13.91
CA VAL A 322 -32.27 14.96 13.06
C VAL A 322 -33.12 15.87 13.96
N LYS A 323 -32.92 17.19 13.88
CA LYS A 323 -33.82 18.17 14.52
C LYS A 323 -35.25 17.93 14.05
N LYS A 324 -36.24 18.08 14.94
CA LYS A 324 -37.67 17.87 14.66
C LYS A 324 -38.16 18.59 13.39
N GLU A 325 -37.57 19.75 13.11
CA GLU A 325 -37.79 20.58 11.90
C GLU A 325 -37.38 19.88 10.58
N CYS A 326 -36.31 19.08 10.60
CA CYS A 326 -35.83 18.32 9.45
C CYS A 326 -36.70 17.07 9.18
N ILE A 327 -37.31 16.49 10.22
CA ILE A 327 -38.28 15.38 10.10
C ILE A 327 -39.55 15.86 9.38
N PHE A 328 -39.98 17.09 9.62
CA PHE A 328 -41.14 17.70 8.95
C PHE A 328 -40.90 17.95 7.45
N ASN A 329 -39.66 18.27 7.03
CA ASN A 329 -39.35 18.42 5.60
C ASN A 329 -39.27 17.09 4.84
N LEU A 330 -38.94 15.99 5.54
CA LEU A 330 -38.97 14.62 4.99
C LEU A 330 -40.40 14.16 4.65
N GLN A 331 -41.42 14.64 5.37
CA GLN A 331 -42.83 14.32 5.11
C GLN A 331 -43.35 14.82 3.74
N ILE A 332 -42.65 15.74 3.07
CA ILE A 332 -43.19 16.44 1.90
C ILE A 332 -42.77 15.80 0.55
N LYS A 333 -41.78 14.88 0.51
CA LYS A 333 -41.21 14.40 -0.77
C LYS A 333 -41.30 12.91 -1.08
N SER A 334 -41.73 12.03 -0.18
CA SER A 334 -41.88 10.61 -0.48
C SER A 334 -43.10 10.01 0.20
N ASN A 335 -44.00 9.42 -0.59
CA ASN A 335 -45.20 8.75 -0.11
C ASN A 335 -44.87 7.64 0.91
N VAL A 336 -45.20 7.91 2.17
CA VAL A 336 -45.54 7.02 3.31
C VAL A 336 -44.43 6.19 4.00
N LEU A 337 -44.19 6.52 5.28
CA LEU A 337 -44.28 5.56 6.39
C LEU A 337 -44.92 6.26 7.61
N PHE A 338 -46.07 5.78 8.07
CA PHE A 338 -46.63 6.18 9.37
C PHE A 338 -45.79 5.53 10.47
N LEU A 339 -45.16 6.32 11.34
CA LEU A 339 -44.55 5.83 12.58
C LEU A 339 -45.53 6.07 13.74
N GLU A 340 -46.28 5.03 14.10
CA GLU A 340 -46.91 4.89 15.43
C GLU A 340 -45.91 4.36 16.48
N THR A 341 -44.61 4.54 16.28
CA THR A 341 -43.60 4.08 17.24
C THR A 341 -43.28 5.15 18.26
N LYS A 342 -43.26 4.74 19.54
CA LYS A 342 -42.84 5.57 20.68
C LYS A 342 -41.40 6.04 20.45
N ILE A 343 -41.23 7.27 20.01
CA ILE A 343 -39.93 7.95 20.04
C ILE A 343 -39.63 8.25 21.51
N GLU A 344 -38.75 7.46 22.13
CA GLU A 344 -38.19 7.83 23.43
C GLU A 344 -37.17 8.95 23.21
N LEU A 345 -37.62 10.19 23.42
CA LEU A 345 -36.72 11.33 23.50
C LEU A 345 -35.90 11.20 24.78
N ASN A 346 -34.56 11.23 24.65
CA ASN A 346 -33.70 11.40 25.82
C ASN A 346 -34.07 12.74 26.51
N LYS A 347 -33.99 12.78 27.84
CA LYS A 347 -34.37 13.91 28.71
C LYS A 347 -33.74 15.26 28.33
N ALA A 348 -32.70 15.26 27.48
CA ALA A 348 -32.03 16.45 26.95
C ALA A 348 -32.46 16.91 25.54
N ASN A 349 -33.35 16.19 24.83
CA ASN A 349 -33.79 16.50 23.45
C ASN A 349 -32.69 16.57 22.36
N GLU A 350 -31.54 15.91 22.55
CA GLU A 350 -30.38 16.04 21.63
C GLU A 350 -30.34 15.00 20.48
N PHE A 351 -31.00 13.85 20.62
CA PHE A 351 -31.08 12.78 19.60
C PHE A 351 -32.24 11.82 19.82
N SER A 352 -32.67 11.15 18.75
CA SER A 352 -33.65 10.05 18.75
C SER A 352 -32.94 8.71 18.68
N THR A 353 -33.54 7.66 19.25
CA THR A 353 -33.00 6.30 19.24
C THR A 353 -33.96 5.32 18.56
N PHE A 354 -33.40 4.32 17.88
CA PHE A 354 -34.16 3.27 17.18
C PHE A 354 -33.60 1.89 17.50
N PRO A 355 -34.41 0.93 17.96
CA PRO A 355 -33.91 -0.41 18.27
C PRO A 355 -33.53 -1.16 17.00
N ILE A 356 -32.44 -1.91 17.07
CA ILE A 356 -32.06 -2.87 16.02
C ILE A 356 -33.02 -4.06 16.08
N LYS A 357 -33.69 -4.34 14.95
CA LYS A 357 -34.63 -5.47 14.81
C LYS A 357 -33.97 -6.73 14.28
N GLU A 358 -33.05 -6.56 13.34
CA GLU A 358 -32.40 -7.66 12.65
C GLU A 358 -31.00 -7.26 12.21
N ILE A 359 -30.05 -8.20 12.27
CA ILE A 359 -28.70 -8.05 11.73
C ILE A 359 -28.43 -9.27 10.84
N LYS A 360 -28.08 -9.02 9.59
CA LYS A 360 -27.72 -10.04 8.59
C LYS A 360 -26.36 -9.76 8.01
N LYS A 361 -25.73 -10.82 7.49
CA LYS A 361 -24.55 -10.73 6.64
C LYS A 361 -24.97 -11.07 5.21
N GLU A 362 -24.69 -10.17 4.28
CA GLU A 362 -24.94 -10.39 2.85
C GLU A 362 -23.64 -10.28 2.09
N GLU A 363 -23.32 -11.29 1.28
CA GLU A 363 -22.14 -11.23 0.41
C GLU A 363 -22.31 -10.09 -0.60
N TYR A 364 -21.31 -9.23 -0.70
CA TYR A 364 -21.33 -8.10 -1.61
C TYR A 364 -20.07 -8.03 -2.46
N TYR A 365 -20.28 -7.66 -3.74
CA TYR A 365 -19.25 -7.42 -4.73
C TYR A 365 -19.58 -6.14 -5.48
N GLY A 366 -18.81 -5.10 -5.24
CA GLY A 366 -19.06 -3.81 -5.87
C GLY A 366 -18.35 -2.70 -5.16
N ASP A 367 -18.62 -1.48 -5.61
CA ASP A 367 -18.07 -0.29 -4.99
C ASP A 367 -18.74 -0.02 -3.65
N VAL A 368 -17.95 0.47 -2.70
CA VAL A 368 -18.43 0.99 -1.43
C VAL A 368 -17.84 2.37 -1.20
N TYR A 369 -18.58 3.20 -0.48
CA TYR A 369 -18.29 4.61 -0.34
C TYR A 369 -18.15 5.04 1.12
N ASN A 370 -17.34 6.06 1.36
CA ASN A 370 -17.27 6.76 2.65
C ASN A 370 -16.96 8.24 2.37
N LEU A 371 -17.03 9.09 3.37
CA LEU A 371 -16.76 10.51 3.27
C LEU A 371 -15.80 10.91 4.39
N SER A 372 -15.08 12.03 4.22
CA SER A 372 -14.54 12.79 5.34
C SER A 372 -15.17 14.17 5.38
N VAL A 373 -15.41 14.65 6.60
CA VAL A 373 -16.09 15.89 6.93
C VAL A 373 -15.21 16.69 7.88
N GLU A 374 -15.00 17.96 7.56
CA GLU A 374 -14.04 18.83 8.24
C GLU A 374 -14.35 18.96 9.75
N ASN A 375 -13.30 18.88 10.57
CA ASN A 375 -13.29 19.16 12.01
C ASN A 375 -14.11 18.24 12.93
N ILE A 376 -14.87 17.28 12.40
CA ILE A 376 -15.88 16.56 13.19
C ILE A 376 -15.94 15.04 12.96
N HIS A 377 -15.10 14.53 12.06
CA HIS A 377 -14.80 13.11 11.87
C HIS A 377 -16.00 12.12 11.89
N SER A 378 -17.15 12.56 11.39
CA SER A 378 -18.42 11.82 11.42
C SER A 378 -19.43 12.43 10.45
N TYR A 379 -20.45 11.66 10.07
CA TYR A 379 -21.62 12.16 9.36
C TYR A 379 -22.87 11.32 9.66
N THR A 380 -24.01 11.66 9.05
CA THR A 380 -25.24 10.85 9.12
C THR A 380 -25.45 10.04 7.85
N ALA A 381 -25.60 8.72 8.00
CA ALA A 381 -25.86 7.76 6.95
C ALA A 381 -27.22 7.09 7.20
N ASN A 382 -28.17 7.24 6.28
CA ASN A 382 -29.57 6.86 6.49
C ASN A 382 -30.15 7.46 7.79
N LEU A 383 -29.73 8.69 8.11
CA LEU A 383 -30.02 9.45 9.34
C LEU A 383 -29.39 8.89 10.63
N ILE A 384 -28.58 7.84 10.54
CA ILE A 384 -27.85 7.25 11.67
C ILE A 384 -26.46 7.87 11.77
N GLY A 385 -26.03 8.24 12.98
CA GLY A 385 -24.68 8.75 13.20
C GLY A 385 -23.62 7.70 12.85
N ALA A 386 -22.63 8.06 12.04
CA ALA A 386 -21.59 7.17 11.56
C ALA A 386 -20.22 7.84 11.64
N ALA A 387 -19.20 7.05 11.96
CA ALA A 387 -17.82 7.51 11.92
C ALA A 387 -17.38 7.68 10.46
N ASN A 388 -16.63 8.74 10.19
CA ASN A 388 -16.12 9.01 8.85
C ASN A 388 -14.69 8.49 8.68
N CYS A 389 -14.21 8.46 7.44
CA CYS A 389 -12.85 8.01 7.14
C CYS A 389 -11.83 8.93 7.82
N VAL A 390 -10.94 8.36 8.64
CA VAL A 390 -9.80 9.09 9.22
C VAL A 390 -8.52 8.29 9.02
N TRP A 391 -7.50 9.00 8.51
CA TRP A 391 -6.08 8.63 8.47
C TRP A 391 -5.57 7.98 7.20
N ASP A 392 -4.26 8.14 7.01
CA ASP A 392 -3.58 8.20 5.71
C ASP A 392 -2.38 7.24 5.63
N THR A 393 -2.09 6.74 4.43
CA THR A 393 -0.92 5.92 4.08
C THR A 393 -0.14 6.62 2.97
N ASN A 394 1.18 6.74 3.09
CA ASN A 394 2.02 7.67 2.30
C ASN A 394 1.65 7.88 0.82
N LEU A 395 1.44 6.83 0.01
CA LEU A 395 1.25 6.96 -1.43
C LEU A 395 -0.24 6.91 -1.86
N TYR A 396 -1.06 6.14 -1.15
CA TYR A 396 -2.50 6.01 -1.38
C TYR A 396 -3.21 6.34 -0.05
N PRO A 397 -4.09 7.35 0.02
CA PRO A 397 -4.89 7.61 1.22
C PRO A 397 -5.58 6.34 1.72
N LYS A 398 -5.70 6.14 3.06
CA LYS A 398 -6.16 4.83 3.56
C LYS A 398 -7.50 4.49 2.97
N GLY A 399 -7.58 3.24 2.54
CA GLY A 399 -8.78 2.64 1.98
C GLY A 399 -8.97 2.90 0.49
N GLN A 400 -8.16 3.75 -0.16
CA GLN A 400 -8.19 3.89 -1.62
C GLN A 400 -7.63 2.64 -2.33
N PHE A 401 -7.67 1.47 -1.68
CA PHE A 401 -7.37 0.20 -2.29
C PHE A 401 -8.25 0.03 -3.52
N ARG A 402 -7.62 -0.11 -4.67
CA ARG A 402 -8.28 -0.44 -5.92
C ARG A 402 -7.69 -1.76 -6.42
N GLY A 403 -8.58 -2.72 -6.71
CA GLY A 403 -8.24 -3.99 -7.31
C GLY A 403 -8.64 -4.01 -8.78
N ARG A 404 -7.89 -4.71 -9.60
CA ARG A 404 -8.29 -5.11 -10.95
C ARG A 404 -9.27 -6.28 -10.85
N SER A 405 -10.13 -6.47 -11.84
CA SER A 405 -10.98 -7.66 -11.88
C SER A 405 -10.14 -8.94 -12.05
N PRO A 406 -10.59 -10.10 -11.54
CA PRO A 406 -9.93 -11.38 -11.80
C PRO A 406 -9.72 -11.65 -13.29
N GLU A 407 -10.68 -11.26 -14.13
CA GLU A 407 -10.62 -11.37 -15.58
C GLU A 407 -9.51 -10.50 -16.19
N ASN A 408 -9.38 -9.25 -15.74
CA ASN A 408 -8.33 -8.37 -16.22
C ASN A 408 -6.94 -8.88 -15.82
N VAL A 409 -6.78 -9.39 -14.59
CA VAL A 409 -5.53 -10.05 -14.17
C VAL A 409 -5.26 -11.32 -15.00
N MET A 410 -6.30 -12.11 -15.29
CA MET A 410 -6.18 -13.31 -16.12
C MET A 410 -5.75 -13.00 -17.57
N LYS A 411 -6.18 -11.86 -18.14
CA LYS A 411 -5.68 -11.39 -19.46
C LYS A 411 -4.17 -11.17 -19.43
N GLU A 412 -3.65 -10.54 -18.37
CA GLU A 412 -2.21 -10.34 -18.21
C GLU A 412 -1.47 -11.66 -18.02
N VAL A 413 -1.98 -12.57 -17.18
CA VAL A 413 -1.39 -13.91 -17.00
C VAL A 413 -1.29 -14.63 -18.35
N LYS A 414 -2.36 -14.61 -19.15
CA LYS A 414 -2.37 -15.21 -20.49
C LYS A 414 -1.28 -14.60 -21.38
N TYR A 415 -1.20 -13.27 -21.47
CA TYR A 415 -0.17 -12.58 -22.26
C TYR A 415 1.25 -12.93 -21.81
N LEU A 416 1.50 -12.92 -20.49
CA LEU A 416 2.80 -13.26 -19.93
C LEU A 416 3.23 -14.69 -20.25
N VAL A 417 2.29 -15.64 -20.18
CA VAL A 417 2.61 -17.05 -20.43
C VAL A 417 2.74 -17.36 -21.91
N ASP A 418 1.78 -16.93 -22.72
CA ASP A 418 1.68 -17.33 -24.13
C ASP A 418 2.64 -16.52 -25.02
N GLU A 419 2.79 -15.20 -24.79
CA GLU A 419 3.57 -14.32 -25.66
C GLU A 419 4.99 -14.06 -25.11
N ILE A 420 5.13 -13.92 -23.79
CA ILE A 420 6.42 -13.58 -23.15
C ILE A 420 7.16 -14.84 -22.65
N GLY A 421 6.48 -15.97 -22.51
CA GLY A 421 7.08 -17.22 -22.04
C GLY A 421 7.37 -17.26 -20.54
N VAL A 422 6.70 -16.42 -19.75
CA VAL A 422 6.83 -16.36 -18.28
C VAL A 422 6.39 -17.67 -17.65
N LYS A 423 7.17 -18.13 -16.66
CA LYS A 423 6.91 -19.36 -15.89
C LYS A 423 6.66 -19.10 -14.41
N GLU A 424 6.95 -17.88 -13.95
CA GLU A 424 6.68 -17.45 -12.59
C GLU A 424 6.15 -16.01 -12.57
N ILE A 425 5.09 -15.79 -11.80
CA ILE A 425 4.49 -14.47 -11.57
C ILE A 425 4.57 -14.16 -10.08
N PHE A 426 5.08 -12.97 -9.77
CA PHE A 426 4.97 -12.40 -8.43
C PHE A 426 4.01 -11.22 -8.44
N ASP A 427 2.92 -11.33 -7.68
CA ASP A 427 1.98 -10.24 -7.46
C ASP A 427 2.52 -9.32 -6.38
N ASP A 428 3.02 -8.18 -6.82
CA ASP A 428 3.65 -7.18 -5.98
C ASP A 428 2.62 -6.27 -5.29
N ALA A 429 1.32 -6.52 -5.45
CA ALA A 429 0.29 -5.84 -4.65
C ALA A 429 0.61 -5.93 -3.15
N GLY A 430 0.13 -4.96 -2.35
CA GLY A 430 0.44 -4.90 -0.92
C GLY A 430 0.04 -6.18 -0.17
N THR A 431 -1.01 -6.84 -0.66
CA THR A 431 -1.40 -8.22 -0.32
C THR A 431 -2.30 -8.75 -1.43
N ILE A 432 -2.26 -10.06 -1.68
CA ILE A 432 -3.21 -10.75 -2.55
C ILE A 432 -4.63 -10.42 -2.08
N ILE A 433 -5.52 -10.10 -3.03
CA ILE A 433 -6.94 -9.84 -2.76
C ILE A 433 -7.59 -11.15 -2.35
N VAL A 434 -8.32 -11.14 -1.23
CA VAL A 434 -8.88 -12.36 -0.63
C VAL A 434 -10.37 -12.52 -0.91
N GLY A 435 -10.96 -13.58 -0.36
CA GLY A 435 -12.39 -13.80 -0.43
C GLY A 435 -12.83 -14.21 -1.84
N PRO A 436 -13.99 -13.73 -2.30
CA PRO A 436 -14.58 -14.21 -3.55
C PRO A 436 -13.81 -13.79 -4.80
N TRP A 437 -13.11 -12.65 -4.76
CA TRP A 437 -12.13 -12.30 -5.79
C TRP A 437 -11.07 -13.41 -5.93
N LEU A 438 -10.49 -13.86 -4.81
CA LEU A 438 -9.47 -14.92 -4.79
C LEU A 438 -10.02 -16.22 -5.36
N LYS A 439 -11.20 -16.62 -4.92
CA LYS A 439 -11.86 -17.85 -5.37
C LYS A 439 -12.09 -17.82 -6.87
N LYS A 440 -12.60 -16.70 -7.38
CA LYS A 440 -12.84 -16.50 -8.82
C LYS A 440 -11.54 -16.52 -9.62
N PHE A 441 -10.50 -15.81 -9.17
CA PHE A 441 -9.19 -15.84 -9.82
C PHE A 441 -8.58 -17.25 -9.83
N CYS A 442 -8.65 -17.98 -8.72
CA CYS A 442 -8.16 -19.35 -8.63
C CYS A 442 -8.91 -20.28 -9.58
N ASN A 443 -10.24 -20.20 -9.64
CA ASN A 443 -11.04 -21.01 -10.56
C ASN A 443 -10.69 -20.69 -12.03
N LEU A 444 -10.56 -19.40 -12.38
CA LEU A 444 -10.13 -19.00 -13.73
C LEU A 444 -8.77 -19.62 -14.08
N MET A 445 -7.79 -19.62 -13.17
CA MET A 445 -6.48 -20.25 -13.37
C MET A 445 -6.55 -21.76 -13.59
N ILE A 446 -7.49 -22.45 -12.90
CA ILE A 446 -7.68 -23.90 -12.98
C ILE A 446 -8.41 -24.29 -14.27
N GLU A 447 -9.55 -23.66 -14.54
CA GLU A 447 -10.42 -23.95 -15.69
C GLU A 447 -9.70 -23.70 -17.02
N SER A 448 -8.89 -22.65 -17.08
CA SER A 448 -8.07 -22.32 -18.25
C SER A 448 -6.80 -23.16 -18.39
N GLY A 449 -6.42 -23.91 -17.35
CA GLY A 449 -5.21 -24.74 -17.29
C GLY A 449 -3.89 -23.96 -17.13
N TYR A 450 -3.91 -22.64 -16.90
CA TYR A 450 -2.69 -21.87 -16.66
C TYR A 450 -2.02 -22.21 -15.33
N ASN A 451 -2.75 -22.73 -14.35
CA ASN A 451 -2.20 -23.29 -13.11
C ASN A 451 -1.11 -24.37 -13.35
N LYS A 452 -1.09 -25.01 -14.52
CA LYS A 452 -0.07 -25.99 -14.92
C LYS A 452 1.08 -25.38 -15.73
N LYS A 453 0.91 -24.16 -16.26
CA LYS A 453 1.88 -23.49 -17.14
C LYS A 453 2.74 -22.46 -16.42
N VAL A 454 2.19 -21.83 -15.37
CA VAL A 454 2.83 -20.74 -14.62
C VAL A 454 2.58 -20.91 -13.13
N ILE A 455 3.56 -20.50 -12.34
CA ILE A 455 3.44 -20.45 -10.88
C ILE A 455 3.11 -19.03 -10.45
N TYR A 456 2.24 -18.89 -9.45
CA TYR A 456 1.85 -17.61 -8.87
C TYR A 456 2.37 -17.46 -7.44
N SER A 457 2.83 -16.28 -7.05
CA SER A 457 3.27 -15.96 -5.68
C SER A 457 2.88 -14.54 -5.32
N GLY A 458 2.86 -14.19 -4.03
CA GLY A 458 2.59 -12.82 -3.62
C GLY A 458 2.60 -12.61 -2.11
N ASN A 459 2.30 -11.38 -1.71
CA ASN A 459 2.19 -10.98 -0.31
C ASN A 459 0.86 -11.45 0.30
N MET A 460 0.85 -11.85 1.57
CA MET A 460 -0.34 -12.34 2.28
C MET A 460 -0.37 -11.87 3.74
N ARG A 461 -1.56 -11.84 4.32
CA ARG A 461 -1.80 -11.49 5.72
C ARG A 461 -2.20 -12.71 6.53
N PHE A 462 -1.78 -12.76 7.79
CA PHE A 462 -2.18 -13.80 8.72
C PHE A 462 -3.68 -13.73 9.00
N GLY A 463 -4.32 -14.91 9.10
CA GLY A 463 -5.76 -15.04 9.37
C GLY A 463 -6.68 -14.52 8.27
N ALA A 464 -6.16 -14.14 7.09
CA ALA A 464 -6.96 -13.52 6.04
C ALA A 464 -7.74 -14.52 5.17
N VAL A 465 -7.37 -15.79 5.19
CA VAL A 465 -7.95 -16.85 4.37
C VAL A 465 -8.10 -18.14 5.17
N THR A 466 -9.01 -19.00 4.74
CA THR A 466 -9.31 -20.29 5.38
C THR A 466 -8.36 -21.41 4.92
N ALA A 467 -8.42 -22.56 5.57
CA ALA A 467 -7.68 -23.76 5.14
C ALA A 467 -8.11 -24.23 3.74
N GLU A 468 -9.40 -24.09 3.41
CA GLU A 468 -9.97 -24.38 2.10
C GLU A 468 -9.42 -23.44 1.03
N ASP A 469 -9.34 -22.14 1.33
CA ASP A 469 -8.76 -21.16 0.42
C ASP A 469 -7.28 -21.49 0.13
N TYR A 470 -6.49 -21.89 1.13
CA TYR A 470 -5.10 -22.31 0.90
C TYR A 470 -4.99 -23.52 -0.05
N LYS A 471 -5.89 -24.50 0.07
CA LYS A 471 -5.94 -25.66 -0.85
C LYS A 471 -6.29 -25.20 -2.27
N LEU A 472 -7.28 -24.32 -2.41
CA LEU A 472 -7.69 -23.75 -3.69
C LEU A 472 -6.54 -22.96 -4.34
N MET A 473 -5.83 -22.13 -3.56
CA MET A 473 -4.65 -21.42 -4.04
C MET A 473 -3.58 -22.39 -4.55
N LYS A 474 -3.33 -23.49 -3.83
CA LYS A 474 -2.37 -24.51 -4.29
C LYS A 474 -2.79 -25.12 -5.63
N GLU A 475 -4.06 -25.48 -5.77
CA GLU A 475 -4.62 -26.05 -6.99
C GLU A 475 -4.52 -25.07 -8.17
N ALA A 476 -4.72 -23.78 -7.91
CA ALA A 476 -4.55 -22.70 -8.88
C ALA A 476 -3.09 -22.38 -9.25
N GLY A 477 -2.12 -23.13 -8.72
CA GLY A 477 -0.71 -22.98 -9.07
C GLY A 477 0.06 -21.99 -8.19
N PHE A 478 -0.50 -21.59 -7.04
CA PHE A 478 0.26 -20.79 -6.08
C PHE A 478 1.41 -21.61 -5.48
N ARG A 479 2.57 -20.96 -5.35
CA ARG A 479 3.76 -21.55 -4.73
C ARG A 479 4.11 -20.87 -3.43
N LEU A 480 4.32 -19.55 -3.41
CA LEU A 480 4.90 -18.85 -2.26
C LEU A 480 3.97 -17.74 -1.78
N LEU A 481 3.76 -17.71 -0.47
CA LEU A 481 3.10 -16.62 0.25
C LEU A 481 4.08 -15.94 1.20
N LYS A 482 4.23 -14.62 1.05
CA LYS A 482 5.09 -13.79 1.87
C LYS A 482 4.27 -13.07 2.93
N TYR A 483 4.54 -13.33 4.20
CA TYR A 483 3.81 -12.78 5.34
C TYR A 483 4.66 -11.79 6.14
N GLY A 484 4.11 -10.60 6.37
CA GLY A 484 4.67 -9.63 7.31
C GLY A 484 4.27 -9.96 8.75
N LEU A 485 5.18 -10.59 9.50
CA LEU A 485 5.04 -10.76 10.95
C LEU A 485 5.34 -9.46 11.68
N GLU A 486 6.37 -8.75 11.25
CA GLU A 486 6.94 -7.55 11.88
C GLU A 486 7.50 -7.80 13.29
N SER A 487 6.70 -8.30 14.23
CA SER A 487 7.09 -8.61 15.61
C SER A 487 6.34 -9.83 16.16
N GLY A 488 6.95 -10.54 17.11
CA GLY A 488 6.30 -11.61 17.89
C GLY A 488 5.54 -11.11 19.11
N VAL A 489 5.54 -9.80 19.37
CA VAL A 489 4.93 -9.18 20.55
C VAL A 489 3.67 -8.40 20.16
N GLN A 490 2.52 -8.79 20.71
CA GLN A 490 1.21 -8.21 20.32
C GLN A 490 1.13 -6.70 20.56
N SER A 491 1.73 -6.17 21.63
CA SER A 491 1.75 -4.73 21.90
C SER A 491 2.49 -3.94 20.81
N THR A 492 3.61 -4.48 20.28
CA THR A 492 4.33 -3.90 19.14
C THR A 492 3.50 -3.95 17.87
N ILE A 493 2.85 -5.08 17.59
CA ILE A 493 1.94 -5.23 16.44
C ILE A 493 0.78 -4.23 16.47
N ASN A 494 0.24 -3.97 17.66
CA ASN A 494 -0.83 -3.00 17.86
C ASN A 494 -0.33 -1.57 17.61
N LYS A 495 0.88 -1.22 18.08
CA LYS A 495 1.50 0.10 17.84
C LYS A 495 1.83 0.34 16.36
N LEU A 496 2.25 -0.71 15.65
CA LEU A 496 2.46 -0.66 14.20
C LEU A 496 1.15 -0.63 13.39
N ASP A 497 0.00 -0.72 14.06
CA ASP A 497 -1.35 -0.80 13.47
C ASP A 497 -1.49 -1.91 12.40
N LYS A 498 -0.67 -2.96 12.49
CA LYS A 498 -0.73 -4.08 11.55
C LYS A 498 -2.00 -4.88 11.75
N GLY A 499 -2.53 -4.94 12.98
CA GLY A 499 -3.72 -5.69 13.41
C GLY A 499 -3.69 -7.19 13.06
N THR A 500 -2.49 -7.75 12.94
CA THR A 500 -2.27 -9.19 13.03
C THR A 500 -2.50 -9.64 14.47
N LYS A 501 -3.10 -10.81 14.66
CA LYS A 501 -3.16 -11.48 15.97
C LYS A 501 -2.07 -12.54 16.04
N ILE A 502 -1.21 -12.50 17.05
CA ILE A 502 -0.08 -13.44 17.18
C ILE A 502 -0.56 -14.90 17.26
N GLU A 503 -1.73 -15.15 17.84
CA GLU A 503 -2.34 -16.48 17.91
C GLU A 503 -2.69 -17.09 16.53
N GLU A 504 -2.98 -16.25 15.54
CA GLU A 504 -3.31 -16.68 14.17
C GLU A 504 -2.06 -16.99 13.33
N VAL A 505 -0.87 -16.54 13.76
CA VAL A 505 0.38 -16.69 13.01
C VAL A 505 0.75 -18.16 12.83
N GLU A 506 0.78 -18.93 13.93
CA GLU A 506 1.16 -20.34 13.87
C GLU A 506 0.13 -21.16 13.06
N LYS A 507 -1.16 -20.86 13.26
CA LYS A 507 -2.26 -21.51 12.53
C LYS A 507 -2.16 -21.27 11.03
N SER A 508 -2.02 -20.00 10.61
CA SER A 508 -1.90 -19.62 9.20
C SER A 508 -0.70 -20.28 8.53
N CYS A 509 0.47 -20.24 9.17
CA CYS A 509 1.68 -20.90 8.63
C CYS A 509 1.48 -22.41 8.51
N ARG A 510 0.92 -23.06 9.54
CA ARG A 510 0.64 -24.51 9.53
C ARG A 510 -0.32 -24.90 8.41
N GLU A 511 -1.40 -24.15 8.23
CA GLU A 511 -2.44 -24.44 7.22
C GLU A 511 -1.94 -24.18 5.79
N ALA A 512 -1.21 -23.08 5.56
CA ALA A 512 -0.55 -22.83 4.28
C ALA A 512 0.45 -23.95 3.93
N LYS A 513 1.26 -24.40 4.91
CA LYS A 513 2.17 -25.54 4.70
C LYS A 513 1.44 -26.86 4.45
N ALA A 514 0.34 -27.12 5.17
CA ALA A 514 -0.46 -28.33 4.98
C ALA A 514 -1.07 -28.39 3.57
N ALA A 515 -1.41 -27.23 2.99
CA ALA A 515 -1.82 -27.11 1.59
C ALA A 515 -0.67 -27.24 0.58
N GLY A 516 0.59 -27.34 1.01
CA GLY A 516 1.75 -27.48 0.13
C GLY A 516 2.27 -26.16 -0.44
N LEU A 517 1.98 -25.03 0.21
CA LEU A 517 2.54 -23.72 -0.12
C LEU A 517 3.89 -23.52 0.59
N THR A 518 4.71 -22.64 0.04
CA THR A 518 5.95 -22.13 0.64
C THR A 518 5.62 -20.88 1.44
N VAL A 519 6.10 -20.83 2.68
CA VAL A 519 5.86 -19.70 3.58
C VAL A 519 7.16 -18.91 3.75
N HIS A 520 7.13 -17.64 3.33
CA HIS A 520 8.19 -16.67 3.56
C HIS A 520 7.74 -15.71 4.66
N LEU A 521 8.49 -15.62 5.76
CA LEU A 521 8.22 -14.72 6.87
C LEU A 521 9.11 -13.47 6.85
N THR A 522 8.54 -12.27 6.89
CA THR A 522 9.31 -11.04 7.11
C THR A 522 9.09 -10.50 8.51
N MET A 523 10.14 -9.92 9.10
CA MET A 523 10.09 -9.26 10.40
C MET A 523 10.96 -8.02 10.43
N MET A 524 10.79 -7.23 11.49
CA MET A 524 11.47 -5.96 11.66
C MET A 524 12.05 -5.87 13.07
N CYS A 525 13.14 -5.12 13.24
CA CYS A 525 13.74 -4.82 14.54
C CYS A 525 14.09 -3.34 14.67
N GLY A 526 14.19 -2.86 15.91
CA GLY A 526 14.64 -1.50 16.23
C GLY A 526 13.52 -0.48 16.36
N ALA A 527 12.29 -0.92 16.66
CA ALA A 527 11.22 0.03 16.97
C ALA A 527 11.56 0.81 18.25
N PRO A 528 11.16 2.09 18.35
CA PRO A 528 11.66 2.96 19.42
C PRO A 528 11.17 2.57 20.82
N TRP A 529 10.14 1.73 20.89
CA TRP A 529 9.61 1.15 22.11
C TRP A 529 9.98 -0.34 22.30
N GLU A 530 10.69 -0.95 21.34
CA GLU A 530 11.04 -2.37 21.39
C GLU A 530 12.23 -2.58 22.32
N THR A 531 12.04 -3.41 23.34
CA THR A 531 13.13 -3.82 24.23
C THR A 531 13.91 -5.01 23.65
N LYS A 532 15.11 -5.26 24.17
CA LYS A 532 15.89 -6.46 23.83
C LYS A 532 15.12 -7.75 24.09
N ALA A 533 14.28 -7.77 25.12
CA ALA A 533 13.42 -8.91 25.43
C ALA A 533 12.36 -9.12 24.33
N ASP A 534 11.69 -8.06 23.89
CA ASP A 534 10.67 -8.12 22.82
C ASP A 534 11.27 -8.64 21.50
N GLY A 535 12.45 -8.13 21.15
CA GLY A 535 13.20 -8.59 19.98
C GLY A 535 13.57 -10.08 20.06
N LEU A 536 13.96 -10.56 21.24
CA LEU A 536 14.23 -11.98 21.47
C LEU A 536 12.97 -12.86 21.43
N GLU A 537 11.82 -12.36 21.87
CA GLU A 537 10.54 -13.07 21.73
C GLU A 537 10.14 -13.23 20.27
N THR A 538 10.32 -12.19 19.46
CA THR A 538 10.14 -12.24 18.00
C THR A 538 11.04 -13.32 17.37
N TYR A 539 12.32 -13.33 17.73
CA TYR A 539 13.27 -14.35 17.29
C TYR A 539 12.84 -15.77 17.71
N LYS A 540 12.41 -15.97 18.96
CA LYS A 540 11.97 -17.27 19.48
C LYS A 540 10.76 -17.79 18.71
N LEU A 541 9.77 -16.93 18.43
CA LEU A 541 8.59 -17.29 17.67
C LEU A 541 8.98 -17.75 16.25
N ALA A 542 9.77 -16.97 15.53
CA ALA A 542 10.18 -17.33 14.18
C ALA A 542 11.04 -18.60 14.14
N LYS A 543 11.97 -18.75 15.09
CA LYS A 543 12.76 -19.98 15.24
C LYS A 543 11.85 -21.20 15.49
N LYS A 544 10.84 -21.08 16.38
CA LYS A 544 9.86 -22.14 16.63
C LYS A 544 9.13 -22.52 15.34
N LEU A 545 8.63 -21.56 14.57
CA LEU A 545 7.90 -21.81 13.32
C LEU A 545 8.77 -22.48 12.25
N MET A 546 10.00 -22.00 12.06
CA MET A 546 11.00 -22.60 11.15
C MET A 546 11.33 -24.04 11.56
N LEU A 547 11.62 -24.28 12.85
CA LEU A 547 11.96 -25.60 13.35
C LEU A 547 10.79 -26.58 13.31
N LYS A 548 9.54 -26.11 13.42
CA LYS A 548 8.35 -26.93 13.16
C LYS A 548 8.17 -27.26 11.68
N GLY A 549 8.83 -26.53 10.78
CA GLY A 549 8.69 -26.67 9.33
C GLY A 549 7.48 -25.92 8.78
N PHE A 550 6.94 -24.97 9.55
CA PHE A 550 5.80 -24.12 9.18
C PHE A 550 6.23 -22.90 8.34
N VAL A 551 7.52 -22.55 8.39
CA VAL A 551 8.14 -21.48 7.61
C VAL A 551 9.34 -22.07 6.88
N ASP A 552 9.54 -21.69 5.62
CA ASP A 552 10.66 -22.17 4.80
C ASP A 552 11.79 -21.16 4.72
N VAL A 553 11.44 -19.87 4.60
CA VAL A 553 12.37 -18.75 4.42
C VAL A 553 11.95 -17.61 5.33
N LEU A 554 12.92 -16.84 5.81
CA LEU A 554 12.69 -15.62 6.55
C LEU A 554 13.58 -14.49 6.06
N GLN A 555 13.16 -13.26 6.36
CA GLN A 555 13.92 -12.04 6.13
C GLN A 555 13.69 -11.09 7.31
N SER A 556 14.74 -10.38 7.72
CA SER A 556 14.66 -9.38 8.78
C SER A 556 15.32 -8.08 8.35
N THR A 557 14.64 -6.96 8.64
CA THR A 557 15.12 -5.61 8.36
C THR A 557 15.06 -4.73 9.61
N VAL A 558 15.81 -3.62 9.60
CA VAL A 558 15.59 -2.56 10.59
C VAL A 558 14.35 -1.75 10.21
N ILE A 559 13.64 -1.23 11.21
CA ILE A 559 12.49 -0.36 10.99
C ILE A 559 12.95 1.02 10.54
N ILE A 560 12.35 1.51 9.45
CA ILE A 560 12.57 2.85 8.92
C ILE A 560 11.24 3.61 8.89
N PRO A 561 11.17 4.76 9.58
CA PRO A 561 10.01 5.64 9.57
C PRO A 561 10.09 6.58 8.37
N TYR A 562 9.55 6.21 7.22
CA TYR A 562 9.63 7.12 6.06
C TYR A 562 8.85 8.43 6.29
N PRO A 563 9.29 9.57 5.72
CA PRO A 563 8.56 10.83 5.83
C PRO A 563 7.08 10.69 5.45
N GLY A 564 6.21 11.38 6.20
CA GLY A 564 4.74 11.31 6.09
C GLY A 564 4.08 10.10 6.75
N THR A 565 4.86 9.13 7.26
CA THR A 565 4.26 8.07 8.07
C THR A 565 3.91 8.58 9.47
N PRO A 566 2.87 8.03 10.13
CA PRO A 566 2.60 8.32 11.54
C PRO A 566 3.81 8.06 12.45
N LEU A 567 4.61 7.03 12.12
CA LEU A 567 5.80 6.67 12.87
C LEU A 567 6.91 7.73 12.75
N TYR A 568 7.09 8.35 11.57
CA TYR A 568 8.03 9.46 11.38
C TYR A 568 7.62 10.67 12.21
N LYS A 569 6.34 11.05 12.14
CA LYS A 569 5.79 12.17 12.91
C LYS A 569 5.94 11.96 14.42
N GLU A 570 5.53 10.79 14.92
CA GLU A 570 5.69 10.47 16.34
C GLU A 570 7.17 10.46 16.75
N GLY A 571 8.05 9.96 15.86
CA GLY A 571 9.50 9.99 16.07
C GLY A 571 10.09 11.40 16.18
N MET A 572 9.57 12.36 15.41
CA MET A 572 9.92 13.78 15.51
C MET A 572 9.47 14.34 16.86
N GLU A 573 8.18 14.18 17.17
CA GLU A 573 7.53 14.73 18.36
C GLU A 573 8.16 14.21 19.67
N LYS A 574 8.56 12.93 19.68
CA LYS A 574 9.15 12.25 20.84
C LYS A 574 10.68 12.19 20.83
N ASN A 575 11.32 12.83 19.86
CA ASN A 575 12.79 12.87 19.71
C ASN A 575 13.43 11.46 19.70
N TRP A 576 12.82 10.53 18.96
CA TRP A 576 13.32 9.17 18.84
C TRP A 576 14.46 9.01 17.85
N PHE A 577 14.64 9.95 16.92
CA PHE A 577 15.71 9.84 15.93
C PHE A 577 17.11 9.88 16.55
N LEU A 578 18.01 9.07 16.00
CA LEU A 578 19.44 9.04 16.36
C LEU A 578 20.24 10.18 15.73
N PHE A 579 19.68 10.85 14.73
CA PHE A 579 20.30 11.90 13.92
C PHE A 579 19.23 12.80 13.30
N ASP A 580 19.62 13.86 12.59
CA ASP A 580 18.65 14.74 11.91
C ASP A 580 17.76 13.92 10.93
N PRO A 581 16.44 13.87 11.14
CA PRO A 581 15.51 13.11 10.31
C PRO A 581 15.41 13.60 8.86
N ARG A 582 15.96 14.78 8.52
CA ARG A 582 16.15 15.28 7.14
C ARG A 582 17.35 14.66 6.41
N ASN A 583 18.13 13.82 7.08
CA ASN A 583 19.17 13.01 6.43
C ASN A 583 18.56 11.77 5.78
N TYR A 584 17.68 12.02 4.81
CA TYR A 584 16.87 11.02 4.12
C TYR A 584 17.71 9.91 3.48
N GLU A 585 18.95 10.20 3.06
CA GLU A 585 19.87 9.23 2.47
C GLU A 585 20.26 8.08 3.42
N ARG A 586 19.98 8.21 4.72
CA ARG A 586 20.20 7.19 5.75
C ARG A 586 19.01 6.25 5.94
N PHE A 587 17.89 6.49 5.24
CA PHE A 587 16.65 5.72 5.39
C PHE A 587 16.62 4.49 4.47
N ASP A 588 17.79 3.90 4.22
CA ASP A 588 18.01 2.81 3.25
C ASP A 588 18.04 1.40 3.87
N MET A 589 17.58 1.28 5.13
CA MET A 589 17.47 0.04 5.90
C MET A 589 18.78 -0.65 6.29
N ARG A 590 19.94 0.00 6.13
CA ARG A 590 21.23 -0.59 6.55
C ARG A 590 21.63 -0.27 7.98
N GLU A 591 21.02 0.76 8.58
CA GLU A 591 21.30 1.16 9.95
C GLU A 591 20.02 1.49 10.73
N PRO A 592 20.03 1.32 12.07
CA PRO A 592 18.94 1.79 12.90
C PRO A 592 18.88 3.32 12.87
N VAL A 593 17.67 3.86 12.78
CA VAL A 593 17.43 5.32 12.77
C VAL A 593 16.80 5.84 14.04
N PHE A 594 16.29 4.93 14.88
CA PHE A 594 15.65 5.25 16.16
C PHE A 594 16.47 4.80 17.37
N LYS A 595 16.36 5.57 18.44
CA LYS A 595 16.74 5.19 19.81
C LYS A 595 15.78 4.10 20.28
N THR A 596 16.31 3.11 20.98
CA THR A 596 15.50 2.07 21.65
C THR A 596 15.68 2.19 23.17
N PRO A 597 14.81 1.57 23.98
CA PRO A 597 14.85 1.73 25.44
C PRO A 597 16.12 1.16 26.08
N ASP A 598 16.62 0.01 25.60
CA ASP A 598 17.69 -0.76 26.23
C ASP A 598 18.69 -1.40 25.25
N MET A 599 18.67 -1.02 23.96
CA MET A 599 19.64 -1.49 22.96
C MET A 599 20.41 -0.34 22.31
N THR A 600 21.71 -0.52 22.20
CA THR A 600 22.56 0.28 21.30
C THR A 600 22.24 -0.02 19.83
N PRO A 601 22.53 0.87 18.87
CA PRO A 601 22.35 0.58 17.44
C PRO A 601 23.07 -0.71 16.99
N GLN A 602 24.26 -0.98 17.54
CA GLN A 602 25.00 -2.21 17.28
C GLN A 602 24.28 -3.45 17.81
N GLU A 603 23.57 -3.36 18.94
CA GLU A 603 22.77 -4.46 19.46
C GLU A 603 21.52 -4.73 18.62
N VAL A 604 20.87 -3.69 18.08
CA VAL A 604 19.76 -3.85 17.12
C VAL A 604 20.24 -4.60 15.87
N ILE A 605 21.40 -4.23 15.31
CA ILE A 605 21.99 -4.94 14.17
C ILE A 605 22.36 -6.38 14.52
N LYS A 606 22.95 -6.61 15.71
CA LYS A 606 23.25 -7.98 16.18
C LYS A 606 21.99 -8.82 16.30
N LEU A 607 20.89 -8.26 16.80
CA LEU A 607 19.60 -8.94 16.88
C LEU A 607 19.04 -9.26 15.49
N ASN A 608 19.07 -8.30 14.57
CA ASN A 608 18.65 -8.48 13.18
C ASN A 608 19.45 -9.60 12.50
N ASN A 609 20.77 -9.64 12.71
CA ASN A 609 21.66 -10.68 12.16
C ASN A 609 21.44 -12.05 12.80
N LYS A 610 21.08 -12.08 14.09
CA LYS A 610 20.86 -13.33 14.83
C LYS A 610 19.78 -14.21 14.21
N ILE A 611 18.81 -13.60 13.53
CA ILE A 611 17.72 -14.29 12.83
C ILE A 611 18.26 -15.16 11.68
N TYR A 612 19.27 -14.69 10.94
CA TYR A 612 19.88 -15.47 9.86
C TYR A 612 20.67 -16.69 10.37
N HIS A 613 21.10 -16.71 11.63
CA HIS A 613 21.70 -17.92 12.24
C HIS A 613 20.70 -19.08 12.40
N ILE A 614 19.39 -18.84 12.28
CA ILE A 614 18.38 -19.92 12.29
C ILE A 614 18.60 -20.88 11.12
N PHE A 615 19.04 -20.38 9.97
CA PHE A 615 19.36 -21.20 8.80
C PHE A 615 20.55 -22.15 9.02
N LEU A 616 21.39 -21.86 10.02
CA LEU A 616 22.53 -22.68 10.41
C LEU A 616 22.18 -23.69 11.53
N ASP A 617 20.94 -23.66 12.06
CA ASP A 617 20.53 -24.62 13.10
C ASP A 617 20.54 -26.05 12.51
N PRO A 618 21.27 -27.01 13.12
CA PRO A 618 21.43 -28.35 12.54
C PRO A 618 20.10 -29.07 12.27
N ARG A 619 19.07 -28.78 13.07
CA ARG A 619 17.72 -29.36 12.89
C ARG A 619 17.04 -28.81 11.64
N TYR A 620 17.23 -27.52 11.36
CA TYR A 620 16.73 -26.90 10.13
C TYR A 620 17.50 -27.43 8.93
N VAL A 621 18.84 -27.43 8.98
CA VAL A 621 19.70 -27.93 7.89
C VAL A 621 19.35 -29.38 7.54
N LEU A 622 19.24 -30.27 8.54
CA LEU A 622 18.88 -31.67 8.31
C LEU A 622 17.50 -31.82 7.67
N LYS A 623 16.51 -31.00 8.08
CA LYS A 623 15.18 -30.99 7.45
C LYS A 623 15.23 -30.48 6.02
N HIS A 624 16.02 -29.44 5.74
CA HIS A 624 16.18 -28.87 4.41
C HIS A 624 16.88 -29.84 3.47
N LEU A 625 17.97 -30.48 3.90
CA LEU A 625 18.68 -31.50 3.11
C LEU A 625 17.77 -32.69 2.74
N LYS A 626 16.88 -33.11 3.64
CA LYS A 626 15.88 -34.16 3.35
C LYS A 626 14.86 -33.76 2.27
N LYS A 627 14.71 -32.46 1.97
CA LYS A 627 13.81 -31.97 0.92
C LYS A 627 14.46 -31.94 -0.46
N ILE A 628 15.78 -32.03 -0.55
CA ILE A 628 16.52 -32.03 -1.83
C ILE A 628 16.26 -33.37 -2.53
N LYS A 629 15.59 -33.33 -3.67
CA LYS A 629 15.22 -34.52 -4.46
C LYS A 629 15.92 -34.59 -5.81
N ASN A 630 16.35 -33.46 -6.36
CA ASN A 630 16.95 -33.38 -7.68
C ASN A 630 18.10 -32.34 -7.71
N PHE A 631 18.76 -32.25 -8.86
CA PHE A 631 19.89 -31.34 -9.06
C PHE A 631 19.49 -29.85 -8.98
N ASP A 632 18.28 -29.50 -9.42
CA ASP A 632 17.76 -28.13 -9.33
C ASP A 632 17.58 -27.70 -7.86
N ASP A 633 17.15 -28.61 -6.99
CA ASP A 633 17.05 -28.36 -5.55
C ASP A 633 18.43 -28.11 -4.91
N VAL A 634 19.48 -28.77 -5.41
CA VAL A 634 20.87 -28.54 -4.99
C VAL A 634 21.31 -27.14 -5.40
N LEU A 635 21.11 -26.77 -6.67
CA LEU A 635 21.43 -25.43 -7.18
C LEU A 635 20.67 -24.34 -6.41
N TYR A 636 19.37 -24.56 -6.16
CA TYR A 636 18.53 -23.65 -5.39
C TYR A 636 19.05 -23.49 -3.95
N THR A 637 19.46 -24.59 -3.32
CA THR A 637 20.05 -24.56 -1.98
C THR A 637 21.38 -23.80 -1.95
N ILE A 638 22.27 -23.99 -2.93
CA ILE A 638 23.53 -23.24 -3.05
C ILE A 638 23.25 -21.74 -3.21
N ARG A 639 22.27 -21.37 -4.04
CA ARG A 639 21.88 -19.97 -4.22
C ARG A 639 21.33 -19.36 -2.93
N GLY A 640 20.48 -20.09 -2.21
CA GLY A 640 19.99 -19.69 -0.89
C GLY A 640 21.11 -19.50 0.12
N ALA A 641 22.07 -20.43 0.16
CA ALA A 641 23.25 -20.32 1.03
C ALA A 641 24.09 -19.08 0.71
N LYS A 642 24.32 -18.77 -0.58
CA LYS A 642 25.00 -17.54 -1.01
C LYS A 642 24.26 -16.29 -0.56
N ALA A 643 22.93 -16.27 -0.62
CA ALA A 643 22.13 -15.14 -0.15
C ALA A 643 22.24 -14.95 1.37
N VAL A 644 22.21 -16.03 2.15
CA VAL A 644 22.41 -15.97 3.61
C VAL A 644 23.81 -15.44 3.95
N VAL A 645 24.85 -15.90 3.25
CA VAL A 645 26.23 -15.39 3.42
C VAL A 645 26.32 -13.92 3.03
N GLY A 646 25.71 -13.52 1.91
CA GLY A 646 25.64 -12.13 1.46
C GLY A 646 25.03 -11.21 2.52
N HIS A 647 23.88 -11.57 3.07
CA HIS A 647 23.26 -10.79 4.16
C HIS A 647 24.14 -10.70 5.40
N LEU A 648 24.81 -11.79 5.80
CA LEU A 648 25.75 -11.73 6.93
C LEU A 648 26.93 -10.77 6.66
N MET A 649 27.33 -10.57 5.39
CA MET A 649 28.36 -9.62 4.98
C MET A 649 27.83 -8.18 4.90
N ASP A 650 26.61 -7.98 4.39
CA ASP A 650 25.97 -6.65 4.27
C ASP A 650 25.82 -5.95 5.64
N PHE A 651 25.63 -6.73 6.71
CA PHE A 651 25.43 -6.22 8.07
C PHE A 651 26.62 -6.47 9.03
N ASN A 652 27.81 -6.76 8.52
CA ASN A 652 28.99 -6.95 9.36
C ASN A 652 29.52 -5.59 9.87
N SER A 653 29.76 -5.46 11.18
CA SER A 653 30.06 -4.17 11.84
C SER A 653 31.34 -3.48 11.37
N SER A 654 32.18 -4.16 10.58
CA SER A 654 33.41 -3.60 9.97
C SER A 654 33.17 -2.85 8.66
N THR A 655 31.97 -2.93 8.06
CA THR A 655 31.60 -2.25 6.80
C THR A 655 30.52 -1.18 6.99
N ALA A 656 29.97 -1.03 8.21
CA ALA A 656 29.18 0.14 8.57
C ALA A 656 30.05 1.39 8.37
N PRO A 657 29.59 2.43 7.64
CA PRO A 657 30.41 3.60 7.37
C PRO A 657 30.88 4.21 8.69
N LYS A 658 32.20 4.41 8.82
CA LYS A 658 32.74 5.23 9.90
C LYS A 658 32.18 6.63 9.72
N ILE A 659 31.55 7.12 10.78
CA ILE A 659 30.94 8.45 10.86
C ILE A 659 32.08 9.46 10.82
N GLU A 660 32.33 10.05 9.66
CA GLU A 660 33.04 11.33 9.55
C GLU A 660 32.03 12.37 9.10
N GLU A 661 31.76 13.34 9.98
CA GLU A 661 31.02 14.56 9.68
C GLU A 661 31.84 15.38 8.67
N ALA A 662 31.69 15.09 7.38
CA ALA A 662 32.21 15.97 6.35
C ALA A 662 31.23 17.15 6.16
N PRO A 663 31.71 18.41 6.14
CA PRO A 663 30.86 19.57 5.98
C PRO A 663 30.19 19.57 4.61
N ILE A 664 28.89 19.86 4.61
CA ILE A 664 28.06 20.09 3.43
C ILE A 664 28.71 21.23 2.62
N ARG A 665 29.02 20.97 1.34
CA ARG A 665 29.40 22.00 0.36
C ARG A 665 28.27 22.20 -0.63
#